data_AF-A0A1G7MXG7-F1
#
_entry.id   AF-A0A1G7MXG7-F1
#
_cell.length_a   1.000
_cell.length_b   1.000
_cell.length_c   1.000
_cell.angle_alpha   90.00
_cell.angle_beta   90.00
_cell.angle_gamma   90.00
#
_symmetry.space_group_name_H-M   'P 1'
#
loop_
_entity.id
_entity.type
_entity.pdbx_description
1 polymer ?
#
loop_
_entity_poly.entity_id
_entity_poly.type
_entity_poly.pdbx_seq_one_letter_code
_entity_poly.pdbx_strand_id
1 'polypeptide(L)'
;MDKKLLFALDIGTRSVVGLLGEQGDNKINLLAVERQEHYTRAMLDGQIHDVTEVAGVLAEVKSRLERIVSPLPKVAVAAAGRALSTLRVTADLDVSGRGALTASDERALELAGLQTAQRSLATADAAFDPTAYYCVGYSVVTFSLDGNPLKSLVGQRGKRAEIELIATFLPRQVIDSLQSAVQAVGLEIATLTLEPIAAINVLIPPTMRHLNLALVDVGAGTSDVAITRDGSVIGYGMVPCAGDEITEALSQQYLLDFNVAEQVKRQLGAKNKKVTFTDVLGIEHKVPAKELTASLAPAVADLAQLIARQILDLNGQPPQAVLLVGGGALTPLLPAALAQALDIPAARVGIRRPDALDGFTAIPPTLQAPDGVTPLGILKLAGSGTLHFANISLNGQPLRLFNFGKLTVTDALLAAGIDARSLHGRPGLGITVRINGETKFFPGSHGQPGSVVINGQPAGFDHPLQDGDVITVIKGRDGATPRPRVADVAPLPQPFTVIVDGEPVTVAPLVTVNGNPADAATLLADRSEVTCRLPDTLGEVLAQLGRTAGPVHFTYTVNGHERTYRQWPRYLINGREAGPDWPVKPGDVITAPPPVPPTLAQLLGLAGLTDEFITVTFNGEPCQVPLRRLTLTLNGRPADPGETAPTGSEIEFSLSEQPPTVSDVLLAAAFNPRALRNVIRIDLLLNGQAAEYTTPVKKGDWIDVIAITDTK
;
A
#
# COMPACT_ATOMS: atom_id res chain seq x y z
N MET A 1 56.18 9.52 -23.42
CA MET A 1 54.85 9.55 -22.77
C MET A 1 54.92 10.64 -21.72
N ASP A 2 54.05 11.63 -21.78
CA ASP A 2 53.97 12.65 -20.73
C ASP A 2 53.57 11.97 -19.43
N LYS A 3 54.43 12.07 -18.42
CA LYS A 3 54.21 11.44 -17.12
C LYS A 3 53.09 12.18 -16.40
N LYS A 4 52.06 11.46 -15.94
CA LYS A 4 50.88 12.04 -15.28
C LYS A 4 51.25 12.50 -13.88
N LEU A 5 51.15 13.80 -13.62
CA LEU A 5 51.28 14.37 -12.27
C LEU A 5 50.01 14.07 -11.45
N LEU A 6 50.22 13.72 -10.19
CA LEU A 6 49.18 13.49 -9.20
C LEU A 6 49.37 14.49 -8.06
N PHE A 7 48.31 15.22 -7.73
CA PHE A 7 48.30 16.15 -6.61
C PHE A 7 47.22 15.73 -5.62
N ALA A 8 47.62 15.53 -4.37
CA ALA A 8 46.72 15.19 -3.27
C ALA A 8 46.83 16.21 -2.15
N LEU A 9 45.70 16.53 -1.51
CA LEU A 9 45.64 17.29 -0.27
C LEU A 9 44.90 16.46 0.78
N ASP A 10 45.54 16.29 1.93
CA ASP A 10 44.89 15.89 3.17
C ASP A 10 44.58 17.16 3.97
N ILE A 11 43.30 17.47 4.15
CA ILE A 11 42.84 18.70 4.80
C ILE A 11 42.38 18.35 6.22
N GLY A 12 43.34 18.12 7.11
CA GLY A 12 43.05 17.74 8.48
C GLY A 12 42.74 18.92 9.40
N THR A 13 42.10 18.63 10.53
CA THR A 13 41.72 19.63 11.56
C THR A 13 42.86 20.51 12.03
N ARG A 14 44.09 19.96 12.12
CA ARG A 14 45.28 20.70 12.59
C ARG A 14 46.14 21.23 11.46
N SER A 15 46.26 20.49 10.36
CA SER A 15 47.19 20.80 9.28
C SER A 15 46.69 20.31 7.93
N VAL A 16 47.09 21.02 6.89
CA VAL A 16 46.98 20.59 5.51
C VAL A 16 48.29 19.94 5.08
N VAL A 17 48.23 18.76 4.49
CA VAL A 17 49.38 18.06 3.90
C VAL A 17 49.15 17.91 2.40
N GLY A 18 50.00 18.55 1.60
CA GLY A 18 50.00 18.44 0.16
C GLY A 18 51.09 17.50 -0.35
N LEU A 19 50.69 16.54 -1.18
CA LEU A 19 51.60 15.60 -1.81
C LEU A 19 51.58 15.76 -3.33
N LEU A 20 52.77 15.80 -3.91
CA LEU A 20 52.95 15.77 -5.35
C LEU A 20 53.67 14.49 -5.75
N GLY A 21 53.03 13.72 -6.62
CA GLY A 21 53.55 12.47 -7.16
C GLY A 21 53.58 12.46 -8.68
N GLU A 22 54.45 11.64 -9.23
CA GLU A 22 54.53 11.31 -10.65
C GLU A 22 54.14 9.84 -10.85
N GLN A 23 53.13 9.58 -11.65
CA GLN A 23 52.69 8.23 -11.97
C GLN A 23 53.68 7.60 -12.97
N GLY A 24 54.42 6.58 -12.51
CA GLY A 24 55.16 5.65 -13.37
C GLY A 24 54.32 4.43 -13.74
N ASP A 25 54.94 3.44 -14.40
CA ASP A 25 54.23 2.29 -14.97
C ASP A 25 53.39 1.50 -13.94
N ASN A 26 53.90 1.34 -12.71
CA ASN A 26 53.20 0.62 -11.63
C ASN A 26 53.41 1.23 -10.24
N LYS A 27 54.15 2.34 -10.14
CA LYS A 27 54.51 2.97 -8.86
C LYS A 27 54.43 4.49 -8.98
N ILE A 28 54.10 5.13 -7.87
CA ILE A 28 54.11 6.58 -7.71
C ILE A 28 55.48 6.99 -7.17
N ASN A 29 56.13 7.90 -7.89
CA ASN A 29 57.33 8.57 -7.42
C ASN A 29 56.96 9.88 -6.73
N LEU A 30 57.24 10.03 -5.44
CA LEU A 30 56.97 11.27 -4.72
C LEU A 30 57.99 12.34 -5.12
N LEU A 31 57.48 13.48 -5.59
CA LEU A 31 58.29 14.63 -6.00
C LEU A 31 58.44 15.64 -4.88
N ALA A 32 57.35 15.91 -4.15
CA ALA A 32 57.34 16.91 -3.09
C ALA A 32 56.26 16.64 -2.04
N VAL A 33 56.51 17.16 -0.84
CA VAL A 33 55.63 17.09 0.33
C VAL A 33 55.64 18.46 0.98
N GLU A 34 54.47 19.04 1.16
CA GLU A 34 54.29 20.33 1.83
C GLU A 34 53.31 20.16 2.99
N ARG A 35 53.61 20.74 4.15
CA ARG A 35 52.73 20.73 5.32
C ARG A 35 52.57 22.14 5.84
N GLN A 36 51.34 22.49 6.20
CA GLN A 36 51.01 23.76 6.81
C GLN A 36 49.99 23.54 7.93
N GLU A 37 50.31 23.96 9.16
CA GLU A 37 49.33 24.00 10.24
C GLU A 37 48.39 25.21 10.05
N HIS A 38 47.13 25.06 10.45
CA HIS A 38 46.19 26.17 10.46
C HIS A 38 46.61 27.22 11.50
N TYR A 39 46.43 28.50 11.17
CA TYR A 39 46.77 29.62 12.08
C TYR A 39 45.80 29.75 13.25
N THR A 40 44.57 29.30 13.03
CA THR A 40 43.40 29.40 13.91
C THR A 40 42.70 28.04 13.95
N ARG A 41 41.64 27.91 14.77
CA ARG A 41 40.73 26.75 14.73
C ARG A 41 39.74 26.87 13.56
N ALA A 42 40.23 27.11 12.34
CA ALA A 42 39.43 27.20 11.12
C ALA A 42 38.72 25.88 10.77
N MET A 43 39.24 24.77 11.29
CA MET A 43 38.63 23.46 11.26
C MET A 43 38.32 22.96 12.67
N LEU A 44 37.16 22.34 12.85
CA LEU A 44 36.70 21.75 14.11
C LEU A 44 36.03 20.39 13.82
N ASP A 45 36.50 19.35 14.50
CA ASP A 45 36.03 17.96 14.37
C ASP A 45 35.97 17.48 12.91
N GLY A 46 36.99 17.81 12.13
CA GLY A 46 37.11 17.42 10.72
C GLY A 46 36.28 18.26 9.75
N GLN A 47 35.56 19.29 10.21
CA GLN A 47 34.77 20.17 9.35
C GLN A 47 35.44 21.53 9.18
N ILE A 48 35.28 22.09 7.98
CA ILE A 48 35.65 23.48 7.68
C ILE A 48 34.58 24.41 8.27
N HIS A 49 34.97 25.18 9.28
CA HIS A 49 34.14 26.24 9.88
C HIS A 49 34.41 27.60 9.24
N ASP A 50 35.66 27.86 8.88
CA ASP A 50 36.06 29.04 8.11
C ASP A 50 36.66 28.63 6.75
N VAL A 51 35.87 28.79 5.69
CA VAL A 51 36.28 28.48 4.31
C VAL A 51 37.43 29.39 3.84
N THR A 52 37.45 30.65 4.29
CA THR A 52 38.43 31.64 3.82
C THR A 52 39.80 31.36 4.41
N GLU A 53 39.88 31.05 5.70
CA GLU A 53 41.14 30.71 6.37
C GLU A 53 41.72 29.39 5.86
N VAL A 54 40.89 28.36 5.68
CA VAL A 54 41.33 27.09 5.07
C VAL A 54 41.82 27.33 3.64
N ALA A 55 41.11 28.11 2.83
CA ALA A 55 41.55 28.47 1.48
C ALA A 55 42.90 29.20 1.49
N GLY A 56 43.15 30.09 2.45
CA GLY A 56 44.47 30.72 2.61
C GLY A 56 45.59 29.71 2.80
N VAL A 57 45.39 28.73 3.70
CA VAL A 57 46.35 27.64 3.94
C VAL A 57 46.55 26.77 2.70
N LEU A 58 45.46 26.42 1.99
CA LEU A 58 45.53 25.66 0.75
C LEU A 58 46.33 26.40 -0.33
N ALA A 59 46.15 27.72 -0.44
CA ALA A 59 46.85 28.56 -1.43
C ALA A 59 48.36 28.55 -1.20
N GLU A 60 48.78 28.59 0.07
CA GLU A 60 50.21 28.51 0.42
C GLU A 60 50.82 27.16 0.05
N VAL A 61 50.16 26.06 0.43
CA VAL A 61 50.60 24.70 0.10
C VAL A 61 50.69 24.52 -1.42
N LYS A 62 49.64 24.92 -2.14
CA LYS A 62 49.59 24.91 -3.61
C LYS A 62 50.74 25.71 -4.21
N SER A 63 50.95 26.96 -3.75
CA SER A 63 52.00 27.84 -4.28
C SER A 63 53.40 27.25 -4.10
N ARG A 64 53.67 26.59 -2.96
CA ARG A 64 54.97 25.93 -2.72
C ARG A 64 55.18 24.74 -3.64
N LEU A 65 54.15 23.91 -3.87
CA LEU A 65 54.21 22.78 -4.80
C LEU A 65 54.34 23.24 -6.27
N GLU A 66 53.63 24.29 -6.68
CA GLU A 66 53.69 24.87 -8.04
C GLU A 66 55.03 25.57 -8.35
N ARG A 67 55.93 25.77 -7.38
CA ARG A 67 57.31 26.19 -7.67
C ARG A 67 58.17 25.05 -8.23
N ILE A 68 57.73 23.81 -8.05
CA ILE A 68 58.47 22.60 -8.41
C ILE A 68 58.00 22.07 -9.78
N VAL A 69 56.72 22.27 -10.11
CA VAL A 69 56.08 21.76 -11.33
C VAL A 69 55.20 22.82 -11.99
N SER A 70 54.62 22.48 -13.15
CA SER A 70 53.59 23.31 -13.80
C SER A 70 52.37 23.54 -12.88
N PRO A 71 51.52 24.56 -13.18
CA PRO A 71 50.29 24.79 -12.43
C PRO A 71 49.47 23.51 -12.23
N LEU A 72 48.92 23.37 -11.03
CA LEU A 72 48.15 22.21 -10.59
C LEU A 72 46.66 22.59 -10.63
N PRO A 73 45.91 22.27 -11.70
CA PRO A 73 44.50 22.67 -11.80
C PRO A 73 43.56 21.73 -11.04
N LYS A 74 44.01 20.51 -10.76
CA LYS A 74 43.20 19.40 -10.26
C LYS A 74 43.83 18.79 -9.02
N VAL A 75 43.00 18.43 -8.05
CA VAL A 75 43.46 17.85 -6.79
C VAL A 75 42.60 16.66 -6.36
N ALA A 76 43.23 15.69 -5.74
CA ALA A 76 42.57 14.62 -5.00
C ALA A 76 42.52 14.99 -3.52
N VAL A 77 41.36 14.86 -2.90
CA VAL A 77 41.16 15.19 -1.49
C VAL A 77 40.43 14.07 -0.77
N ALA A 78 40.63 13.97 0.54
CA ALA A 78 39.73 13.22 1.41
C ALA A 78 38.82 14.19 2.16
N ALA A 79 37.56 13.80 2.33
CA ALA A 79 36.72 14.38 3.37
C ALA A 79 36.94 13.59 4.67
N ALA A 80 37.08 14.32 5.77
CA ALA A 80 36.95 13.75 7.10
C ALA A 80 35.51 13.24 7.29
N GLY A 81 35.35 12.18 8.07
CA GLY A 81 34.09 11.48 8.24
C GLY A 81 33.05 12.17 9.13
N ARG A 82 33.02 13.51 9.29
CA ARG A 82 32.14 14.15 10.28
C ARG A 82 30.68 13.73 10.10
N ALA A 83 30.12 13.16 11.17
CA ALA A 83 28.78 12.59 11.24
C ALA A 83 28.49 11.55 10.15
N LEU A 84 29.50 10.76 9.72
CA LEU A 84 29.24 9.53 8.97
C LEU A 84 28.17 8.75 9.72
N SER A 85 27.01 8.62 9.08
CA SER A 85 25.86 7.99 9.67
C SER A 85 25.78 6.59 9.10
N THR A 86 26.26 5.63 9.89
CA THR A 86 26.19 4.22 9.55
C THR A 86 24.95 3.62 10.19
N LEU A 87 24.05 3.11 9.37
CA LEU A 87 22.80 2.53 9.78
C LEU A 87 22.76 1.06 9.37
N ARG A 88 22.40 0.21 10.33
CA ARG A 88 22.01 -1.18 10.07
C ARG A 88 20.50 -1.22 9.92
N VAL A 89 20.02 -1.60 8.74
CA VAL A 89 18.60 -1.62 8.43
C VAL A 89 18.20 -2.94 7.82
N THR A 90 16.92 -3.27 8.01
CA THR A 90 16.25 -4.34 7.27
C THR A 90 15.27 -3.74 6.28
N ALA A 91 15.09 -4.43 5.15
CA ALA A 91 14.03 -4.13 4.21
C ALA A 91 13.48 -5.44 3.66
N ASP A 92 12.23 -5.39 3.21
CA ASP A 92 11.54 -6.53 2.63
C ASP A 92 10.80 -6.18 1.35
N LEU A 93 10.64 -7.19 0.50
CA LEU A 93 9.82 -7.13 -0.70
C LEU A 93 8.87 -8.32 -0.72
N ASP A 94 7.60 -8.04 -1.01
CA ASP A 94 6.63 -9.05 -1.36
C ASP A 94 6.97 -9.59 -2.77
N VAL A 95 7.31 -10.87 -2.78
CA VAL A 95 7.64 -11.65 -3.97
C VAL A 95 6.62 -12.76 -4.21
N SER A 96 5.48 -12.71 -3.53
CA SER A 96 4.37 -13.64 -3.75
C SER A 96 3.88 -13.58 -5.20
N GLY A 97 3.66 -14.75 -5.79
CA GLY A 97 3.27 -14.86 -7.19
C GLY A 97 4.38 -14.52 -8.19
N ARG A 98 5.60 -14.18 -7.74
CA ARG A 98 6.78 -14.15 -8.60
C ARG A 98 7.26 -15.59 -8.86
N GLY A 99 7.91 -15.78 -10.01
CA GLY A 99 8.57 -17.03 -10.34
C GLY A 99 9.84 -17.26 -9.53
N ALA A 100 10.85 -17.89 -10.15
CA ALA A 100 12.17 -17.92 -9.53
C ALA A 100 12.73 -16.49 -9.47
N LEU A 101 13.23 -16.09 -8.30
CA LEU A 101 13.83 -14.78 -8.08
C LEU A 101 15.09 -14.63 -8.93
N THR A 102 15.30 -13.44 -9.43
CA THR A 102 16.41 -13.08 -10.31
C THR A 102 17.40 -12.20 -9.58
N ALA A 103 18.59 -11.99 -10.16
CA ALA A 103 19.54 -11.00 -9.65
C ALA A 103 18.93 -9.59 -9.61
N SER A 104 17.99 -9.26 -10.51
CA SER A 104 17.30 -7.98 -10.48
C SER A 104 16.41 -7.82 -9.24
N ASP A 105 15.83 -8.90 -8.71
CA ASP A 105 15.01 -8.86 -7.51
C ASP A 105 15.86 -8.60 -6.26
N GLU A 106 17.03 -9.25 -6.14
CA GLU A 106 18.00 -8.96 -5.08
C GLU A 106 18.44 -7.49 -5.10
N ARG A 107 18.72 -6.94 -6.28
CA ARG A 107 19.14 -5.53 -6.40
C ARG A 107 18.03 -4.54 -6.07
N ALA A 108 16.79 -4.86 -6.44
CA ALA A 108 15.63 -4.07 -6.02
C ALA A 108 15.49 -4.07 -4.49
N LEU A 109 15.76 -5.21 -3.85
CA LEU A 109 15.73 -5.36 -2.40
C LEU A 109 16.87 -4.59 -1.72
N GLU A 110 18.09 -4.62 -2.27
CA GLU A 110 19.21 -3.78 -1.82
C GLU A 110 18.87 -2.28 -1.90
N LEU A 111 18.34 -1.81 -3.03
CA LEU A 111 17.91 -0.42 -3.20
C LEU A 111 16.82 -0.05 -2.18
N ALA A 112 15.86 -0.95 -1.92
CA ALA A 112 14.84 -0.75 -0.90
C ALA A 112 15.47 -0.59 0.50
N GLY A 113 16.47 -1.41 0.84
CA GLY A 113 17.23 -1.27 2.08
C GLY A 113 17.96 0.06 2.19
N LEU A 114 18.63 0.52 1.13
CA LEU A 114 19.29 1.83 1.10
C LEU A 114 18.31 2.98 1.31
N GLN A 115 17.13 2.90 0.70
CA GLN A 115 16.07 3.88 0.86
C GLN A 115 15.48 3.89 2.27
N THR A 116 15.35 2.72 2.90
CA THR A 116 14.96 2.61 4.31
C THR A 116 16.00 3.30 5.20
N ALA A 117 17.30 3.04 4.98
CA ALA A 117 18.36 3.71 5.73
C ALA A 117 18.32 5.24 5.54
N GLN A 118 18.20 5.70 4.30
CA GLN A 118 18.12 7.14 3.99
C GLN A 118 16.92 7.81 4.67
N ARG A 119 15.75 7.15 4.71
CA ARG A 119 14.57 7.66 5.42
C ARG A 119 14.77 7.70 6.93
N SER A 120 15.48 6.73 7.50
CA SER A 120 15.82 6.73 8.93
C SER A 120 16.79 7.85 9.34
N LEU A 121 17.51 8.45 8.38
CA LEU A 121 18.32 9.66 8.62
C LEU A 121 17.50 10.95 8.67
N ALA A 122 16.25 10.91 8.22
CA ALA A 122 15.36 12.07 8.32
C ALA A 122 15.02 12.33 9.79
N THR A 123 15.33 13.51 10.30
CA THR A 123 14.90 13.92 11.64
C THR A 123 13.39 14.16 11.65
N ALA A 124 12.73 13.85 12.78
CA ALA A 124 11.27 13.91 12.91
C ALA A 124 10.64 15.28 12.60
N ASP A 125 11.43 16.36 12.65
CA ASP A 125 11.00 17.76 12.49
C ASP A 125 11.42 18.42 11.15
N ALA A 126 12.14 17.71 10.28
CA ALA A 126 12.56 18.23 8.98
C ALA A 126 11.84 17.50 7.84
N ALA A 127 11.48 18.24 6.77
CA ALA A 127 11.03 17.60 5.54
C ALA A 127 12.11 16.61 5.06
N PHE A 128 11.71 15.39 4.71
CA PHE A 128 12.62 14.38 4.17
C PHE A 128 13.24 14.91 2.86
N ASP A 129 14.51 15.32 2.93
CA ASP A 129 15.32 15.61 1.76
C ASP A 129 16.23 14.41 1.46
N PRO A 130 15.89 13.57 0.47
CA PRO A 130 16.74 12.46 0.07
C PRO A 130 18.12 12.95 -0.43
N THR A 131 18.27 14.21 -0.81
CA THR A 131 19.53 14.74 -1.35
C THR A 131 20.48 15.29 -0.27
N ALA A 132 20.06 15.27 1.00
CA ALA A 132 20.85 15.80 2.11
C ALA A 132 22.10 14.96 2.45
N TYR A 133 22.11 13.69 2.03
CA TYR A 133 23.18 12.75 2.31
C TYR A 133 23.61 11.99 1.05
N TYR A 134 24.92 11.80 0.90
CA TYR A 134 25.49 10.88 -0.07
C TYR A 134 25.63 9.49 0.55
N CYS A 135 25.14 8.45 -0.11
CA CYS A 135 25.52 7.08 0.25
C CYS A 135 26.96 6.85 -0.19
N VAL A 136 27.86 6.63 0.77
CA VAL A 136 29.29 6.42 0.50
C VAL A 136 29.65 4.94 0.36
N GLY A 137 28.75 4.06 0.77
CA GLY A 137 28.90 2.62 0.63
C GLY A 137 27.89 1.84 1.48
N TYR A 138 27.72 0.57 1.14
CA TYR A 138 26.93 -0.38 1.92
C TYR A 138 27.48 -1.80 1.79
N SER A 139 27.12 -2.64 2.75
CA SER A 139 27.39 -4.08 2.74
C SER A 139 26.13 -4.84 3.09
N VAL A 140 25.83 -5.88 2.32
CA VAL A 140 24.78 -6.84 2.66
C VAL A 140 25.30 -7.73 3.79
N VAL A 141 24.52 -7.83 4.86
CA VAL A 141 24.81 -8.70 6.02
C VAL A 141 24.22 -10.08 5.77
N THR A 142 22.94 -10.14 5.41
CA THR A 142 22.26 -11.39 5.06
C THR A 142 21.07 -11.12 4.13
N PHE A 143 20.73 -12.10 3.31
CA PHE A 143 19.39 -12.22 2.75
C PHE A 143 18.58 -13.23 3.56
N SER A 144 17.26 -13.12 3.53
CA SER A 144 16.35 -14.13 4.06
C SER A 144 15.15 -14.32 3.12
N LEU A 145 14.64 -15.54 3.02
CA LEU A 145 13.41 -15.86 2.28
C LEU A 145 12.46 -16.63 3.18
N ASP A 146 11.26 -16.08 3.38
CA ASP A 146 10.24 -16.64 4.27
C ASP A 146 10.79 -16.98 5.67
N GLY A 147 11.67 -16.11 6.19
CA GLY A 147 12.34 -16.25 7.49
C GLY A 147 13.61 -17.11 7.49
N ASN A 148 13.99 -17.74 6.37
CA ASN A 148 15.20 -18.56 6.30
C ASN A 148 16.39 -17.74 5.75
N PRO A 149 17.51 -17.63 6.50
CA PRO A 149 18.67 -16.88 6.03
C PRO A 149 19.36 -17.59 4.87
N LEU A 150 19.76 -16.82 3.87
CA LEU A 150 20.37 -17.27 2.62
C LEU A 150 21.51 -16.34 2.23
N LYS A 151 22.51 -16.89 1.53
CA LYS A 151 23.59 -16.10 0.94
C LYS A 151 23.14 -15.34 -0.32
N SER A 152 22.17 -15.90 -1.05
CA SER A 152 21.58 -15.34 -2.25
C SER A 152 20.16 -15.90 -2.42
N LEU A 153 19.26 -15.04 -2.89
CA LEU A 153 17.89 -15.30 -3.29
C LEU A 153 17.76 -15.74 -4.75
N VAL A 154 18.78 -15.56 -5.61
CA VAL A 154 18.69 -15.91 -7.03
C VAL A 154 18.34 -17.40 -7.22
N GLY A 155 17.33 -17.66 -8.04
CA GLY A 155 16.81 -19.00 -8.32
C GLY A 155 15.80 -19.52 -7.29
N GLN A 156 15.63 -18.84 -6.16
CA GLN A 156 14.71 -19.25 -5.10
C GLN A 156 13.27 -18.85 -5.41
N ARG A 157 12.30 -19.47 -4.73
CA ARG A 157 10.87 -19.16 -4.81
C ARG A 157 10.30 -19.06 -3.40
N GLY A 158 9.56 -18.00 -3.13
CA GLY A 158 8.98 -17.75 -1.80
C GLY A 158 7.95 -16.63 -1.85
N LYS A 159 7.53 -16.15 -0.69
CA LYS A 159 6.53 -15.07 -0.58
C LYS A 159 7.15 -13.76 -0.10
N ARG A 160 8.09 -13.81 0.83
CA ARG A 160 8.70 -12.63 1.44
C ARG A 160 10.21 -12.72 1.40
N ALA A 161 10.82 -11.84 0.61
CA ALA A 161 12.26 -11.67 0.55
C ALA A 161 12.67 -10.53 1.48
N GLU A 162 13.68 -10.74 2.32
CA GLU A 162 14.19 -9.76 3.28
C GLU A 162 15.70 -9.61 3.10
N ILE A 163 16.20 -8.41 3.32
CA ILE A 163 17.63 -8.08 3.36
C ILE A 163 17.94 -7.40 4.67
N GLU A 164 19.11 -7.70 5.21
CA GLU A 164 19.77 -6.88 6.21
C GLU A 164 21.03 -6.28 5.59
N LEU A 165 21.18 -4.96 5.69
CA LEU A 165 22.37 -4.27 5.19
C LEU A 165 22.85 -3.21 6.18
N ILE A 166 24.13 -2.91 6.09
CA ILE A 166 24.77 -1.78 6.76
C ILE A 166 25.08 -0.76 5.67
N ALA A 167 24.55 0.45 5.79
CA ALA A 167 24.78 1.54 4.85
C ALA A 167 25.37 2.75 5.57
N THR A 168 26.36 3.37 4.96
CA THR A 168 27.05 4.55 5.49
C THR A 168 26.72 5.76 4.61
N PHE A 169 26.41 6.87 5.27
CA PHE A 169 26.02 8.12 4.63
C PHE A 169 26.87 9.29 5.09
N LEU A 170 27.20 10.19 4.17
CA LEU A 170 27.95 11.43 4.42
C LEU A 170 27.05 12.64 4.19
N PRO A 171 26.96 13.60 5.14
CA PRO A 171 26.21 14.83 4.94
C PRO A 171 26.75 15.66 3.78
N ARG A 172 25.86 16.14 2.90
CA ARG A 172 26.22 16.92 1.72
C ARG A 172 26.97 18.20 2.04
N GLN A 173 26.63 18.85 3.16
CA GLN A 173 27.28 20.09 3.61
C GLN A 173 28.80 19.94 3.80
N VAL A 174 29.28 18.77 4.23
CA VAL A 174 30.73 18.51 4.41
C VAL A 174 31.45 18.65 3.07
N ILE A 175 30.82 18.16 1.99
CA ILE A 175 31.39 18.21 0.65
C ILE A 175 31.29 19.60 0.04
N ASP A 176 30.17 20.30 0.24
CA ASP A 176 29.99 21.65 -0.28
C ASP A 176 31.01 22.63 0.33
N SER A 177 31.29 22.53 1.63
CA SER A 177 32.33 23.34 2.30
C SER A 177 33.74 23.01 1.76
N LEU A 178 34.05 21.73 1.58
CA LEU A 178 35.32 21.28 1.01
C LEU A 178 35.51 21.79 -0.42
N GLN A 179 34.47 21.66 -1.25
CA GLN A 179 34.46 22.15 -2.61
C GLN A 179 34.67 23.67 -2.65
N SER A 180 34.01 24.42 -1.76
CA SER A 180 34.15 25.87 -1.67
C SER A 180 35.60 26.29 -1.34
N ALA A 181 36.24 25.64 -0.37
CA ALA A 181 37.63 25.95 0.01
C ALA A 181 38.63 25.65 -1.11
N VAL A 182 38.46 24.51 -1.79
CA VAL A 182 39.33 24.11 -2.91
C VAL A 182 39.12 25.02 -4.14
N GLN A 183 37.87 25.36 -4.47
CA GLN A 183 37.58 26.25 -5.60
C GLN A 183 38.08 27.68 -5.38
N ALA A 184 38.06 28.17 -4.14
CA ALA A 184 38.57 29.49 -3.79
C ALA A 184 40.06 29.69 -4.14
N VAL A 185 40.83 28.61 -4.26
CA VAL A 185 42.26 28.64 -4.65
C VAL A 185 42.51 28.21 -6.11
N GLY A 186 41.44 28.19 -6.92
CA GLY A 186 41.51 27.85 -8.35
C GLY A 186 41.78 26.36 -8.62
N LEU A 187 41.48 25.49 -7.64
CA LEU A 187 41.58 24.04 -7.79
C LEU A 187 40.21 23.43 -8.12
N GLU A 188 40.22 22.39 -8.94
CA GLU A 188 39.08 21.52 -9.17
C GLU A 188 39.32 20.19 -8.44
N ILE A 189 38.34 19.71 -7.68
CA ILE A 189 38.41 18.37 -7.09
C ILE A 189 38.23 17.35 -8.22
N ALA A 190 39.29 16.61 -8.52
CA ALA A 190 39.26 15.52 -9.52
C ALA A 190 38.86 14.17 -8.90
N THR A 191 39.20 13.99 -7.63
CA THR A 191 38.95 12.78 -6.85
C THR A 191 38.58 13.16 -5.44
N LEU A 192 37.50 12.58 -4.93
CA LEU A 192 37.10 12.67 -3.53
C LEU A 192 37.06 11.26 -2.93
N THR A 193 37.67 11.08 -1.77
CA THR A 193 37.57 9.86 -0.96
C THR A 193 37.19 10.21 0.48
N LEU A 194 37.01 9.20 1.31
CA LEU A 194 37.02 9.35 2.76
C LEU A 194 38.41 8.99 3.30
N GLU A 195 38.82 9.64 4.40
CA GLU A 195 40.05 9.33 5.13
C GLU A 195 40.16 7.83 5.52
N PRO A 196 39.13 7.19 6.12
CA PRO A 196 39.21 5.76 6.45
C PRO A 196 39.34 4.86 5.21
N ILE A 197 38.78 5.28 4.05
CA ILE A 197 38.93 4.57 2.77
C ILE A 197 40.35 4.72 2.22
N ALA A 198 40.94 5.91 2.34
CA ALA A 198 42.33 6.15 1.93
C ALA A 198 43.31 5.32 2.76
N ALA A 199 43.17 5.36 4.08
CA ALA A 199 44.06 4.67 5.01
C ALA A 199 43.98 3.14 4.86
N ILE A 200 42.77 2.57 4.72
CA ILE A 200 42.59 1.12 4.63
C ILE A 200 43.12 0.54 3.32
N ASN A 201 43.01 1.26 2.19
CA ASN A 201 43.51 0.79 0.90
C ASN A 201 45.04 0.74 0.83
N VAL A 202 45.72 1.45 1.74
CA VAL A 202 47.17 1.42 1.85
C VAL A 202 47.65 0.33 2.80
N LEU A 203 47.00 0.16 3.95
CA LEU A 203 47.49 -0.73 5.01
C LEU A 203 46.85 -2.12 5.04
N ILE A 204 45.61 -2.25 4.58
CA ILE A 204 44.87 -3.52 4.58
C ILE A 204 44.47 -3.89 3.14
N PRO A 205 45.37 -4.56 2.39
CA PRO A 205 45.08 -5.01 1.05
C PRO A 205 43.94 -6.05 1.06
N PRO A 206 43.25 -6.26 -0.08
CA PRO A 206 42.13 -7.21 -0.17
C PRO A 206 42.44 -8.61 0.37
N THR A 207 43.69 -9.07 0.20
CA THR A 207 44.15 -10.38 0.71
C THR A 207 44.07 -10.50 2.23
N MET A 208 44.09 -9.40 2.99
CA MET A 208 43.96 -9.40 4.45
C MET A 208 42.52 -9.20 4.96
N ARG A 209 41.57 -8.80 4.09
CA ARG A 209 40.20 -8.42 4.49
C ARG A 209 39.33 -9.59 4.99
N HIS A 210 39.83 -10.82 4.88
CA HIS A 210 39.19 -11.99 5.50
C HIS A 210 39.38 -12.04 7.02
N LEU A 211 40.39 -11.33 7.54
CA LEU A 211 40.63 -11.19 8.97
C LEU A 211 39.68 -10.14 9.57
N ASN A 212 39.30 -10.33 10.84
CA ASN A 212 38.51 -9.34 11.58
C ASN A 212 39.44 -8.25 12.13
N LEU A 213 39.72 -7.22 11.34
CA LEU A 213 40.64 -6.13 11.70
C LEU A 213 39.90 -4.81 11.80
N ALA A 214 40.28 -3.99 12.78
CA ALA A 214 39.90 -2.58 12.86
C ALA A 214 41.09 -1.70 12.49
N LEU A 215 40.93 -0.80 11.53
CA LEU A 215 41.84 0.33 11.31
C LEU A 215 41.24 1.55 12.00
N VAL A 216 42.04 2.26 12.77
CA VAL A 216 41.64 3.50 13.44
C VAL A 216 42.67 4.58 13.12
N ASP A 217 42.25 5.60 12.37
CA ASP A 217 43.02 6.81 12.13
C ASP A 217 42.69 7.85 13.18
N VAL A 218 43.60 8.06 14.13
CA VAL A 218 43.42 9.01 15.23
C VAL A 218 44.10 10.32 14.83
N GLY A 219 43.30 11.26 14.34
CA GLY A 219 43.72 12.59 13.96
C GLY A 219 43.82 13.57 15.14
N ALA A 220 43.69 14.86 14.82
CA ALA A 220 43.60 15.92 15.83
C ALA A 220 42.17 16.02 16.38
N GLY A 221 41.17 16.26 15.52
CA GLY A 221 39.76 16.39 15.94
C GLY A 221 38.93 15.11 15.82
N THR A 222 39.31 14.16 14.97
CA THR A 222 38.48 12.97 14.65
C THR A 222 39.27 11.67 14.74
N SER A 223 38.57 10.60 15.10
CA SER A 223 39.08 9.23 15.04
C SER A 223 38.24 8.43 14.04
N ASP A 224 38.79 8.17 12.86
CA ASP A 224 38.10 7.47 11.77
C ASP A 224 38.33 5.97 11.84
N VAL A 225 37.27 5.18 11.72
CA VAL A 225 37.26 3.73 11.94
C VAL A 225 36.83 3.00 10.67
N ALA A 226 37.58 1.97 10.28
CA ALA A 226 37.20 1.04 9.22
C ALA A 226 37.35 -0.42 9.70
N ILE A 227 36.32 -1.23 9.49
CA ILE A 227 36.30 -2.63 9.93
C ILE A 227 36.31 -3.56 8.73
N THR A 228 37.20 -4.55 8.74
CA THR A 228 37.24 -5.63 7.75
C THR A 228 36.82 -6.94 8.37
N ARG A 229 36.05 -7.74 7.62
CA ARG A 229 35.68 -9.11 7.96
C ARG A 229 35.13 -9.82 6.72
N ASP A 230 35.22 -11.14 6.68
CA ASP A 230 34.57 -11.98 5.66
C ASP A 230 34.95 -11.62 4.21
N GLY A 231 36.14 -11.05 4.01
CA GLY A 231 36.69 -10.72 2.69
C GLY A 231 36.36 -9.30 2.21
N SER A 232 35.67 -8.49 3.01
CA SER A 232 35.23 -7.15 2.64
C SER A 232 35.41 -6.13 3.78
N VAL A 233 35.15 -4.85 3.49
CA VAL A 233 35.00 -3.82 4.52
C VAL A 233 33.53 -3.81 4.92
N ILE A 234 33.23 -4.11 6.18
CA ILE A 234 31.85 -4.29 6.65
C ILE A 234 31.25 -3.01 7.23
N GLY A 235 32.07 -1.99 7.50
CA GLY A 235 31.60 -0.73 8.03
C GLY A 235 32.69 0.32 8.14
N TYR A 236 32.27 1.57 7.99
CA TYR A 236 33.03 2.77 8.30
C TYR A 236 32.30 3.52 9.41
N GLY A 237 33.04 4.25 10.22
CA GLY A 237 32.47 5.19 11.17
C GLY A 237 33.53 6.15 11.66
N MET A 238 33.13 7.05 12.52
CA MET A 238 34.02 8.08 13.03
C MET A 238 33.55 8.52 14.40
N VAL A 239 34.51 8.77 15.28
CA VAL A 239 34.30 9.41 16.58
C VAL A 239 34.72 10.87 16.47
N PRO A 240 33.86 11.85 16.82
CA PRO A 240 34.17 13.28 16.74
C PRO A 240 35.05 13.73 17.93
N CYS A 241 36.05 12.93 18.29
CA CYS A 241 37.05 13.24 19.30
C CYS A 241 38.35 12.48 18.98
N ALA A 242 39.49 13.10 19.25
CA ALA A 242 40.81 12.49 19.04
C ALA A 242 41.90 13.19 19.87
N GLY A 243 43.02 13.56 19.24
CA GLY A 243 44.17 14.16 19.93
C GLY A 243 43.88 15.51 20.59
N ASP A 244 42.90 16.27 20.12
CA ASP A 244 42.56 17.60 20.65
C ASP A 244 42.02 17.49 22.08
N GLU A 245 41.24 16.47 22.41
CA GLU A 245 40.77 16.21 23.79
C GLU A 245 41.93 16.08 24.78
N ILE A 246 43.01 15.44 24.34
CA ILE A 246 44.21 15.24 25.14
C ILE A 246 44.98 16.56 25.32
N THR A 247 44.97 17.39 24.28
CA THR A 247 45.54 18.75 24.34
C THR A 247 44.71 19.65 25.25
N GLU A 248 43.38 19.57 25.19
CA GLU A 248 42.48 20.32 26.06
C GLU A 248 42.62 19.89 27.53
N ALA A 249 42.78 18.60 27.81
CA ALA A 249 43.07 18.11 29.16
C ALA A 249 44.37 18.70 29.73
N LEU A 250 45.45 18.76 28.94
CA LEU A 250 46.70 19.42 29.35
C LEU A 250 46.51 20.92 29.55
N SER A 251 45.79 21.58 28.63
CA SER A 251 45.50 23.01 28.69
C SER A 251 44.75 23.38 29.96
N GLN A 252 43.69 22.63 30.30
CA GLN A 252 42.88 22.87 31.50
C GLN A 252 43.65 22.58 32.78
N GLN A 253 44.40 21.48 32.83
CA GLN A 253 45.12 21.08 34.04
C GLN A 253 46.29 22.02 34.38
N TYR A 254 47.04 22.47 33.37
CA TYR A 254 48.26 23.25 33.55
C TYR A 254 48.11 24.73 33.14
N LEU A 255 46.88 25.18 32.84
CA LEU A 255 46.55 26.54 32.40
C LEU A 255 47.41 26.99 31.20
N LEU A 256 47.50 26.14 30.17
CA LEU A 256 48.30 26.41 28.98
C LEU A 256 47.41 26.93 27.85
N ASP A 257 47.94 27.83 27.03
CA ASP A 257 47.36 28.05 25.70
C ASP A 257 47.34 26.74 24.90
N PHE A 258 46.34 26.55 24.05
CA PHE A 258 46.15 25.30 23.31
C PHE A 258 47.40 24.91 22.49
N ASN A 259 48.06 25.88 21.85
CA ASN A 259 49.26 25.60 21.06
C ASN A 259 50.45 25.18 21.95
N VAL A 260 50.57 25.75 23.14
CA VAL A 260 51.59 25.36 24.12
C VAL A 260 51.29 23.97 24.67
N ALA A 261 50.02 23.67 25.00
CA ALA A 261 49.59 22.34 25.43
C ALA A 261 49.91 21.27 24.37
N GLU A 262 49.69 21.56 23.09
CA GLU A 262 50.02 20.65 21.99
C GLU A 262 51.53 20.40 21.90
N GLN A 263 52.35 21.45 22.05
CA GLN A 263 53.81 21.31 22.10
C GLN A 263 54.25 20.42 23.28
N VAL A 264 53.65 20.62 24.46
CA VAL A 264 53.89 19.78 25.63
C VAL A 264 53.51 18.32 25.35
N LYS A 265 52.32 18.07 24.78
CA LYS A 265 51.83 16.73 24.41
C LYS A 265 52.82 16.02 23.48
N ARG A 266 53.27 16.69 22.41
CA ARG A 266 54.24 16.14 21.44
C ARG A 266 55.57 15.77 22.09
N GLN A 267 55.99 16.49 23.13
CA GLN A 267 57.22 16.18 23.87
C GLN A 267 57.12 14.94 24.77
N LEU A 268 55.92 14.48 25.12
CA LEU A 268 55.72 13.28 25.96
C LEU A 268 56.12 11.98 25.25
N GLY A 269 55.98 11.93 23.92
CA GLY A 269 56.42 10.80 23.10
C GLY A 269 57.93 10.74 22.86
N ALA A 270 58.66 11.82 23.14
CA ALA A 270 60.11 11.87 23.03
C ALA A 270 60.78 11.20 24.23
N LYS A 271 62.06 10.81 24.12
CA LYS A 271 62.87 10.23 25.22
C LYS A 271 63.20 11.25 26.34
N ASN A 272 62.35 12.24 26.54
CA ASN A 272 62.54 13.32 27.50
C ASN A 272 62.16 12.83 28.90
N LYS A 273 63.06 13.04 29.87
CA LYS A 273 62.77 12.74 31.29
C LYS A 273 61.89 13.81 31.94
N LYS A 274 62.02 15.06 31.50
CA LYS A 274 61.26 16.23 31.97
C LYS A 274 60.88 17.10 30.78
N VAL A 275 59.75 17.78 30.90
CA VAL A 275 59.21 18.72 29.92
C VAL A 275 59.11 20.09 30.59
N THR A 276 59.55 21.13 29.90
CA THR A 276 59.52 22.52 30.38
C THR A 276 58.55 23.32 29.52
N PHE A 277 57.68 24.09 30.16
CA PHE A 277 56.69 24.93 29.51
C PHE A 277 56.31 26.11 30.39
N THR A 278 55.71 27.13 29.79
CA THR A 278 55.23 28.33 30.48
C THR A 278 53.72 28.39 30.38
N ASP A 279 53.04 28.62 31.50
CA ASP A 279 51.58 28.77 31.51
C ASP A 279 51.13 30.17 31.07
N VAL A 280 49.82 30.38 30.94
CA VAL A 280 49.26 31.68 30.51
C VAL A 280 49.53 32.83 31.52
N LEU A 281 49.95 32.51 32.74
CA LEU A 281 50.33 33.48 33.76
C LEU A 281 51.84 33.81 33.73
N GLY A 282 52.60 33.18 32.83
CA GLY A 282 54.04 33.37 32.68
C GLY A 282 54.89 32.54 33.65
N ILE A 283 54.29 31.58 34.37
CA ILE A 283 55.03 30.72 35.31
C ILE A 283 55.67 29.56 34.53
N GLU A 284 56.98 29.39 34.70
CA GLU A 284 57.70 28.27 34.12
C GLU A 284 57.53 27.01 34.98
N HIS A 285 57.09 25.93 34.34
CA HIS A 285 56.93 24.61 34.92
C HIS A 285 57.98 23.66 34.36
N LYS A 286 58.50 22.76 35.21
CA LYS A 286 59.43 21.70 34.81
C LYS A 286 59.00 20.36 35.40
N VAL A 287 58.13 19.68 34.67
CA VAL A 287 57.41 18.49 35.16
C VAL A 287 58.03 17.22 34.56
N PRO A 288 58.18 16.12 35.32
CA PRO A 288 58.54 14.81 34.77
C PRO A 288 57.55 14.36 33.69
N ALA A 289 58.04 13.86 32.55
CA ALA A 289 57.17 13.41 31.46
C ALA A 289 56.21 12.28 31.88
N LYS A 290 56.64 11.43 32.82
CA LYS A 290 55.81 10.37 33.42
C LYS A 290 54.63 10.91 34.21
N GLU A 291 54.80 12.03 34.90
CA GLU A 291 53.74 12.66 35.70
C GLU A 291 52.69 13.28 34.78
N LEU A 292 53.12 14.01 33.75
CA LEU A 292 52.24 14.52 32.69
C LEU A 292 51.49 13.40 31.97
N THR A 293 52.18 12.29 31.66
CA THR A 293 51.54 11.13 31.02
C THR A 293 50.50 10.49 31.93
N ALA A 294 50.79 10.36 33.23
CA ALA A 294 49.85 9.80 34.20
C ALA A 294 48.61 10.69 34.38
N SER A 295 48.78 12.02 34.32
CA SER A 295 47.66 12.93 34.46
C SER A 295 46.71 12.91 33.26
N LEU A 296 47.20 12.50 32.08
CA LEU A 296 46.39 12.31 30.88
C LEU A 296 45.65 10.98 30.83
N ALA A 297 45.93 10.04 31.73
CA ALA A 297 45.34 8.70 31.70
C ALA A 297 43.79 8.68 31.67
N PRO A 298 43.06 9.55 32.42
CA PRO A 298 41.60 9.61 32.33
C PRO A 298 41.11 10.01 30.94
N ALA A 299 41.63 11.10 30.37
CA ALA A 299 41.23 11.58 29.04
C ALA A 299 41.57 10.55 27.93
N VAL A 300 42.71 9.87 28.05
CA VAL A 300 43.08 8.78 27.13
C VAL A 300 42.15 7.58 27.27
N ALA A 301 41.73 7.24 28.50
CA ALA A 301 40.78 6.16 28.74
C ALA A 301 39.40 6.49 28.14
N ASP A 302 38.93 7.72 28.29
CA ASP A 302 37.64 8.17 27.72
C ASP A 302 37.67 8.11 26.18
N LEU A 303 38.73 8.63 25.56
CA LEU A 303 38.93 8.51 24.10
C LEU A 303 38.96 7.04 23.65
N ALA A 304 39.69 6.19 24.38
CA ALA A 304 39.76 4.77 24.08
C ALA A 304 38.40 4.06 24.20
N GLN A 305 37.57 4.43 25.18
CA GLN A 305 36.21 3.90 25.34
C GLN A 305 35.30 4.31 24.18
N LEU A 306 35.37 5.58 23.74
CA LEU A 306 34.58 6.06 22.61
C LEU A 306 34.97 5.35 21.31
N ILE A 307 36.27 5.19 21.04
CA ILE A 307 36.77 4.42 19.89
C ILE A 307 36.34 2.95 19.99
N ALA A 308 36.49 2.32 21.15
CA ALA A 308 36.10 0.93 21.37
C ALA A 308 34.60 0.72 21.13
N ARG A 309 33.77 1.64 21.63
CA ARG A 309 32.32 1.61 21.42
C ARG A 309 31.98 1.67 19.93
N GLN A 310 32.58 2.60 19.20
CA GLN A 310 32.37 2.73 17.76
C GLN A 310 32.78 1.46 16.99
N ILE A 311 33.92 0.85 17.36
CA ILE A 311 34.35 -0.43 16.76
C ILE A 311 33.32 -1.52 17.02
N LEU A 312 32.83 -1.65 18.26
CA LEU A 312 31.86 -2.68 18.64
C LEU A 312 30.50 -2.48 17.97
N ASP A 313 30.03 -1.24 17.85
CA ASP A 313 28.77 -0.92 17.17
C ASP A 313 28.81 -1.27 15.68
N LEU A 314 29.95 -1.02 15.01
CA LEU A 314 30.15 -1.37 13.60
C LEU A 314 30.39 -2.88 13.39
N ASN A 315 31.17 -3.50 14.27
CA ASN A 315 31.64 -4.88 14.08
C ASN A 315 30.67 -5.91 14.68
N GLY A 316 29.91 -5.54 15.71
CA GLY A 316 29.07 -6.44 16.51
C GLY A 316 29.86 -7.38 17.45
N GLN A 317 31.19 -7.34 17.42
CA GLN A 317 32.09 -8.14 18.26
C GLN A 317 33.49 -7.48 18.33
N PRO A 318 34.33 -7.83 19.32
CA PRO A 318 35.72 -7.36 19.34
C PRO A 318 36.52 -7.79 18.10
N PRO A 319 37.40 -6.92 17.56
CA PRO A 319 38.26 -7.29 16.43
C PRO A 319 39.39 -8.23 16.88
N GLN A 320 39.98 -8.99 15.95
CA GLN A 320 41.19 -9.79 16.22
C GLN A 320 42.42 -8.94 16.46
N ALA A 321 42.49 -7.76 15.82
CA ALA A 321 43.54 -6.77 16.00
C ALA A 321 43.08 -5.37 15.60
N VAL A 322 43.71 -4.37 16.19
CA VAL A 322 43.53 -2.95 15.85
C VAL A 322 44.83 -2.38 15.30
N LEU A 323 44.74 -1.72 14.16
CA LEU A 323 45.82 -0.98 13.52
C LEU A 323 45.58 0.52 13.74
N LEU A 324 46.42 1.16 14.54
CA LEU A 324 46.34 2.60 14.81
C LEU A 324 47.22 3.37 13.83
N VAL A 325 46.67 4.43 13.25
CA VAL A 325 47.37 5.41 12.40
C VAL A 325 46.98 6.84 12.80
N GLY A 326 47.55 7.84 12.13
CA GLY A 326 47.31 9.24 12.47
C GLY A 326 48.23 9.77 13.57
N GLY A 327 48.33 11.09 13.67
CA GLY A 327 49.23 11.74 14.62
C GLY A 327 48.83 11.50 16.09
N GLY A 328 47.52 11.42 16.35
CA GLY A 328 46.96 11.15 17.67
C GLY A 328 47.19 9.72 18.16
N ALA A 329 47.48 8.76 17.26
CA ALA A 329 47.84 7.39 17.66
C ALA A 329 49.14 7.33 18.48
N LEU A 330 50.00 8.34 18.36
CA LEU A 330 51.23 8.47 19.15
C LEU A 330 50.97 8.97 20.58
N THR A 331 49.73 9.26 20.95
CA THR A 331 49.35 9.64 22.31
C THR A 331 49.76 8.51 23.28
N PRO A 332 50.55 8.82 24.32
CA PRO A 332 50.93 7.82 25.32
C PRO A 332 49.71 7.11 25.93
N LEU A 333 49.87 5.82 26.26
CA LEU A 333 48.85 4.95 26.86
C LEU A 333 47.67 4.56 25.95
N LEU A 334 47.43 5.26 24.84
CA LEU A 334 46.26 5.03 23.98
C LEU A 334 46.14 3.57 23.47
N PRO A 335 47.20 2.92 22.92
CA PRO A 335 47.10 1.54 22.48
C PRO A 335 46.71 0.56 23.61
N ALA A 336 47.23 0.78 24.82
CA ALA A 336 46.97 -0.09 25.96
C ALA A 336 45.55 0.14 26.51
N ALA A 337 45.12 1.40 26.60
CA ALA A 337 43.77 1.77 27.02
C ALA A 337 42.71 1.22 26.04
N LEU A 338 42.98 1.29 24.73
CA LEU A 338 42.08 0.75 23.71
C LEU A 338 42.01 -0.78 23.75
N ALA A 339 43.14 -1.46 23.96
CA ALA A 339 43.16 -2.92 24.13
C ALA A 339 42.32 -3.36 25.32
N GLN A 340 42.41 -2.63 26.44
CA GLN A 340 41.61 -2.86 27.63
C GLN A 340 40.11 -2.60 27.39
N ALA A 341 39.77 -1.50 26.71
CA ALA A 341 38.38 -1.14 26.41
C ALA A 341 37.69 -2.15 25.46
N LEU A 342 38.46 -2.78 24.56
CA LEU A 342 37.98 -3.80 23.63
C LEU A 342 38.06 -5.24 24.17
N ASP A 343 38.62 -5.43 25.38
CA ASP A 343 38.92 -6.75 25.96
C ASP A 343 39.74 -7.66 25.02
N ILE A 344 40.82 -7.10 24.44
CA ILE A 344 41.75 -7.85 23.58
C ILE A 344 43.20 -7.74 24.09
N PRO A 345 44.09 -8.70 23.76
CA PRO A 345 45.48 -8.63 24.20
C PRO A 345 46.18 -7.36 23.70
N ALA A 346 46.94 -6.68 24.55
CA ALA A 346 47.65 -5.44 24.18
C ALA A 346 48.56 -5.60 22.95
N ALA A 347 49.15 -6.78 22.75
CA ALA A 347 49.97 -7.10 21.56
C ALA A 347 49.18 -7.10 20.23
N ARG A 348 47.85 -7.08 20.28
CA ARG A 348 46.94 -7.02 19.12
C ARG A 348 46.54 -5.59 18.76
N VAL A 349 46.95 -4.58 19.52
CA VAL A 349 46.77 -3.16 19.18
C VAL A 349 48.13 -2.58 18.82
N GLY A 350 48.31 -2.23 17.54
CA GLY A 350 49.61 -1.81 17.02
C GLY A 350 49.53 -0.50 16.23
N ILE A 351 50.46 0.40 16.49
CA ILE A 351 50.64 1.61 15.67
C ILE A 351 51.36 1.21 14.38
N ARG A 352 50.83 1.65 13.23
CA ARG A 352 51.40 1.41 11.91
C ARG A 352 52.11 2.64 11.37
N ARG A 353 53.20 2.38 10.65
CA ARG A 353 54.02 3.38 9.99
C ARG A 353 54.11 3.02 8.51
N PRO A 354 54.06 4.00 7.59
CA PRO A 354 54.17 3.75 6.16
C PRO A 354 55.64 3.69 5.72
N ASP A 355 56.49 2.91 6.41
CA ASP A 355 57.93 2.85 6.13
C ASP A 355 58.21 2.35 4.71
N ALA A 356 57.41 1.39 4.26
CA ALA A 356 57.32 0.94 2.88
C ALA A 356 55.87 0.63 2.54
N LEU A 357 55.40 1.16 1.40
CA LEU A 357 54.05 0.95 0.91
C LEU A 357 54.07 0.44 -0.51
N ASP A 358 53.24 -0.56 -0.79
CA ASP A 358 53.05 -1.03 -2.14
C ASP A 358 52.40 0.06 -3.01
N GLY A 359 52.87 0.18 -4.25
CA GLY A 359 52.49 1.26 -5.16
C GLY A 359 53.34 2.54 -5.07
N PHE A 360 54.33 2.61 -4.17
CA PHE A 360 55.28 3.74 -4.10
C PHE A 360 56.72 3.30 -4.39
N THR A 361 57.52 4.19 -4.99
CA THR A 361 58.95 3.93 -5.23
C THR A 361 59.76 4.02 -3.94
N ALA A 362 59.54 5.08 -3.16
CA ALA A 362 60.12 5.31 -1.84
C ALA A 362 59.22 6.27 -1.05
N ILE A 363 59.27 6.19 0.28
CA ILE A 363 58.57 7.09 1.18
C ILE A 363 59.59 7.98 1.90
N PRO A 364 59.53 9.33 1.77
CA PRO A 364 60.47 10.23 2.41
C PRO A 364 60.32 10.18 3.93
N PRO A 365 61.39 10.44 4.72
CA PRO A 365 61.34 10.40 6.18
C PRO A 365 60.24 11.27 6.80
N THR A 366 59.89 12.37 6.14
CA THR A 366 58.81 13.29 6.56
C THR A 366 57.42 12.66 6.56
N LEU A 367 57.22 11.55 5.84
CA LEU A 367 55.95 10.82 5.78
C LEU A 367 56.00 9.44 6.46
N GLN A 368 57.13 9.05 7.07
CA GLN A 368 57.28 7.72 7.71
C GLN A 368 56.65 7.65 9.12
N ALA A 369 56.02 8.71 9.59
CA ALA A 369 55.24 8.72 10.80
C ALA A 369 53.79 8.24 10.52
N PRO A 370 53.02 7.79 11.54
CA PRO A 370 51.68 7.24 11.34
C PRO A 370 50.67 8.20 10.68
N ASP A 371 50.88 9.51 10.78
CA ASP A 371 50.11 10.56 10.12
C ASP A 371 50.41 10.70 8.62
N GLY A 372 51.45 10.04 8.10
CA GLY A 372 51.71 9.99 6.66
C GLY A 372 50.83 9.00 5.91
N VAL A 373 50.16 8.06 6.60
CA VAL A 373 49.38 6.98 5.98
C VAL A 373 48.23 7.53 5.13
N THR A 374 47.44 8.45 5.69
CA THR A 374 46.22 8.96 5.05
C THR A 374 46.53 9.83 3.83
N PRO A 375 47.45 10.82 3.88
CA PRO A 375 47.92 11.54 2.69
C PRO A 375 48.41 10.60 1.58
N LEU A 376 49.21 9.59 1.92
CA LEU A 376 49.71 8.60 0.95
C LEU A 376 48.56 7.78 0.35
N GLY A 377 47.54 7.46 1.13
CA GLY A 377 46.34 6.79 0.65
C GLY A 377 45.54 7.60 -0.35
N ILE A 378 45.38 8.91 -0.09
CA ILE A 378 44.69 9.82 -1.01
C ILE A 378 45.45 9.87 -2.34
N LEU A 379 46.77 10.03 -2.29
CA LEU A 379 47.59 10.09 -3.50
C LEU A 379 47.58 8.76 -4.28
N LYS A 380 47.64 7.62 -3.59
CA LYS A 380 47.55 6.29 -4.22
C LYS A 380 46.22 6.09 -4.95
N LEU A 381 45.11 6.51 -4.32
CA LEU A 381 43.78 6.44 -4.91
C LEU A 381 43.60 7.41 -6.08
N ALA A 382 44.26 8.56 -6.06
CA ALA A 382 44.28 9.48 -7.19
C ALA A 382 44.93 8.85 -8.43
N GLY A 383 45.97 8.02 -8.22
CA GLY A 383 46.67 7.30 -9.29
C GLY A 383 45.87 6.16 -9.90
N SER A 384 45.02 5.47 -9.13
CA SER A 384 44.27 4.30 -9.59
C SER A 384 43.10 4.63 -10.52
N GLY A 385 42.65 5.89 -10.57
CA GLY A 385 41.54 6.31 -11.42
C GLY A 385 40.16 5.75 -11.00
N THR A 386 40.06 5.23 -9.78
CA THR A 386 38.87 4.51 -9.28
C THR A 386 37.86 5.41 -8.57
N LEU A 387 38.26 6.64 -8.19
CA LEU A 387 37.42 7.55 -7.40
C LEU A 387 37.33 8.89 -8.15
N HIS A 388 36.27 9.08 -8.92
CA HIS A 388 36.01 10.29 -9.71
C HIS A 388 34.56 10.74 -9.57
N PHE A 389 34.28 11.94 -10.02
CA PHE A 389 32.90 12.39 -10.22
C PHE A 389 32.38 11.82 -11.54
N ALA A 390 31.10 11.47 -11.56
CA ALA A 390 30.38 11.24 -12.81
C ALA A 390 29.25 12.26 -12.90
N ASN A 391 29.27 13.07 -13.96
CA ASN A 391 28.16 13.91 -14.36
C ASN A 391 27.29 13.09 -15.29
N ILE A 392 26.11 12.70 -14.83
CA ILE A 392 25.16 11.89 -15.60
C ILE A 392 23.86 12.66 -15.78
N SER A 393 23.02 12.23 -16.71
CA SER A 393 21.65 12.74 -16.85
C SER A 393 20.66 11.63 -16.54
N LEU A 394 19.77 11.83 -15.58
CA LEU A 394 18.71 10.88 -15.24
C LEU A 394 17.36 11.49 -15.63
N ASN A 395 16.65 10.87 -16.59
CA ASN A 395 15.39 11.38 -17.13
C ASN A 395 15.47 12.87 -17.56
N GLY A 396 16.62 13.30 -18.09
CA GLY A 396 16.87 14.68 -18.51
C GLY A 396 17.35 15.62 -17.40
N GLN A 397 17.41 15.19 -16.15
CA GLN A 397 17.93 15.99 -15.04
C GLN A 397 19.44 15.72 -14.83
N PRO A 398 20.30 16.74 -14.82
CA PRO A 398 21.72 16.54 -14.55
C PRO A 398 21.94 16.15 -13.08
N LEU A 399 22.75 15.12 -12.87
CA LEU A 399 23.09 14.60 -11.56
C LEU A 399 24.61 14.43 -11.46
N ARG A 400 25.19 15.00 -10.40
CA ARG A 400 26.62 14.85 -10.10
C ARG A 400 26.77 13.82 -8.99
N LEU A 401 27.36 12.68 -9.34
CA LEU A 401 27.55 11.55 -8.42
C LEU A 401 29.02 11.42 -8.02
N PHE A 402 29.24 11.15 -6.74
CA PHE A 402 30.56 10.84 -6.20
C PHE A 402 30.80 9.34 -6.28
N ASN A 403 31.84 8.93 -6.99
CA ASN A 403 32.22 7.53 -7.00
C ASN A 403 33.14 7.23 -5.81
N PHE A 404 32.57 6.68 -4.72
CA PHE A 404 33.32 6.16 -3.57
C PHE A 404 33.77 4.69 -3.75
N GLY A 405 33.62 4.14 -4.97
CA GLY A 405 34.01 2.76 -5.30
C GLY A 405 33.56 2.33 -6.70
N LYS A 406 32.44 1.60 -6.78
CA LYS A 406 31.79 1.24 -8.06
C LYS A 406 30.48 1.99 -8.18
N LEU A 407 30.46 3.04 -8.99
CA LEU A 407 29.24 3.79 -9.29
C LEU A 407 28.32 2.99 -10.21
N THR A 408 27.06 2.85 -9.83
CA THR A 408 26.05 2.05 -10.52
C THR A 408 24.75 2.82 -10.72
N VAL A 409 23.85 2.26 -11.54
CA VAL A 409 22.49 2.77 -11.71
C VAL A 409 21.77 2.92 -10.37
N THR A 410 21.94 1.98 -9.43
CA THR A 410 21.39 2.06 -8.06
C THR A 410 21.73 3.38 -7.39
N ASP A 411 22.98 3.83 -7.51
CA ASP A 411 23.46 5.07 -6.89
C ASP A 411 22.79 6.31 -7.51
N ALA A 412 22.61 6.30 -8.84
CA ALA A 412 21.89 7.36 -9.54
C ALA A 412 20.41 7.42 -9.14
N LEU A 413 19.75 6.27 -9.03
CA LEU A 413 18.36 6.17 -8.59
C LEU A 413 18.18 6.66 -7.15
N LEU A 414 19.11 6.28 -6.27
CA LEU A 414 19.12 6.68 -4.86
C LEU A 414 19.31 8.19 -4.72
N ALA A 415 20.29 8.75 -5.42
CA ALA A 415 20.58 10.19 -5.39
C ALA A 415 19.44 11.04 -6.01
N ALA A 416 18.66 10.48 -6.93
CA ALA A 416 17.47 11.11 -7.48
C ALA A 416 16.18 10.83 -6.68
N GLY A 417 16.25 10.04 -5.61
CA GLY A 417 15.10 9.70 -4.77
C GLY A 417 14.03 8.84 -5.46
N ILE A 418 14.38 8.07 -6.51
CA ILE A 418 13.42 7.23 -7.23
C ILE A 418 13.13 5.96 -6.43
N ASP A 419 11.90 5.83 -5.91
CA ASP A 419 11.48 4.67 -5.09
C ASP A 419 11.60 3.35 -5.87
N ALA A 420 12.31 2.37 -5.30
CA ALA A 420 12.51 1.04 -5.87
C ALA A 420 11.18 0.34 -6.21
N ARG A 421 10.15 0.57 -5.38
CA ARG A 421 8.81 -0.03 -5.54
C ARG A 421 8.06 0.55 -6.73
N SER A 422 8.46 1.71 -7.24
CA SER A 422 7.86 2.32 -8.43
C SER A 422 8.47 1.80 -9.74
N LEU A 423 9.58 1.05 -9.65
CA LEU A 423 10.28 0.48 -10.79
C LEU A 423 9.67 -0.83 -11.27
N HIS A 424 8.77 -1.45 -10.50
CA HIS A 424 8.03 -2.65 -10.91
C HIS A 424 6.53 -2.37 -10.92
N GLY A 425 5.84 -2.90 -11.93
CA GLY A 425 4.38 -2.91 -11.96
C GLY A 425 3.83 -3.82 -10.88
N ARG A 426 2.81 -3.36 -10.15
CA ARG A 426 2.09 -4.17 -9.16
C ARG A 426 1.21 -5.20 -9.86
N PRO A 427 0.96 -6.38 -9.28
CA PRO A 427 -0.05 -7.30 -9.79
C PRO A 427 -1.43 -6.62 -9.84
N GLY A 428 -2.21 -6.90 -10.88
CA GLY A 428 -3.60 -6.48 -10.94
C GLY A 428 -4.40 -7.18 -9.85
N LEU A 429 -5.32 -6.46 -9.20
CA LEU A 429 -6.20 -7.06 -8.20
C LEU A 429 -7.10 -8.09 -8.90
N GLY A 430 -7.10 -9.33 -8.40
CA GLY A 430 -8.08 -10.34 -8.80
C GLY A 430 -9.47 -9.96 -8.30
N ILE A 431 -10.51 -10.49 -8.95
CA ILE A 431 -11.90 -10.27 -8.54
C ILE A 431 -12.58 -11.58 -8.19
N THR A 432 -13.56 -11.50 -7.31
CA THR A 432 -14.43 -12.60 -6.93
C THR A 432 -15.85 -12.29 -7.36
N VAL A 433 -16.50 -13.17 -8.12
CA VAL A 433 -17.88 -12.99 -8.60
C VAL A 433 -18.72 -14.16 -8.08
N ARG A 434 -19.94 -13.89 -7.60
CA ARG A 434 -20.91 -14.93 -7.25
C ARG A 434 -21.86 -15.16 -8.43
N ILE A 435 -21.99 -16.40 -8.89
CA ILE A 435 -22.77 -16.77 -10.08
C ILE A 435 -23.76 -17.84 -9.65
N ASN A 436 -25.07 -17.55 -9.69
CA ASN A 436 -26.13 -18.46 -9.26
C ASN A 436 -25.87 -19.07 -7.85
N GLY A 437 -25.27 -18.29 -6.96
CA GLY A 437 -24.90 -18.72 -5.60
C GLY A 437 -23.49 -19.29 -5.43
N GLU A 438 -22.78 -19.63 -6.51
CA GLU A 438 -21.41 -20.16 -6.47
C GLU A 438 -20.35 -19.07 -6.65
N THR A 439 -19.28 -19.12 -5.87
CA THR A 439 -18.20 -18.14 -5.92
C THR A 439 -17.11 -18.54 -6.92
N LYS A 440 -16.79 -17.67 -7.89
CA LYS A 440 -15.74 -17.85 -8.89
C LYS A 440 -14.69 -16.75 -8.77
N PHE A 441 -13.41 -17.13 -8.72
CA PHE A 441 -12.28 -16.22 -8.63
C PHE A 441 -11.62 -16.02 -10.01
N PHE A 442 -11.33 -14.77 -10.35
CA PHE A 442 -10.61 -14.39 -11.57
C PHE A 442 -9.30 -13.69 -11.18
N PRO A 443 -8.13 -14.27 -11.50
CA PRO A 443 -6.85 -13.67 -11.17
C PRO A 443 -6.62 -12.40 -12.00
N GLY A 444 -5.98 -11.38 -11.41
CA GLY A 444 -5.48 -10.23 -12.15
C GLY A 444 -4.21 -10.55 -12.92
N SER A 445 -3.90 -9.73 -13.92
CA SER A 445 -2.69 -9.94 -14.71
C SER A 445 -1.46 -9.60 -13.88
N HIS A 446 -0.32 -10.19 -14.22
CA HIS A 446 0.96 -9.79 -13.65
C HIS A 446 1.31 -8.36 -14.06
N GLY A 447 1.93 -7.61 -13.15
CA GLY A 447 2.59 -6.35 -13.49
C GLY A 447 3.86 -6.62 -14.30
N GLN A 448 4.23 -5.66 -15.16
CA GLN A 448 5.46 -5.72 -15.94
C GLN A 448 6.56 -4.94 -15.23
N PRO A 449 7.80 -5.47 -15.19
CA PRO A 449 8.92 -4.72 -14.65
C PRO A 449 9.16 -3.46 -15.51
N GLY A 450 9.61 -2.40 -14.85
CA GLY A 450 10.20 -1.27 -15.54
C GLY A 450 11.52 -1.66 -16.17
N SER A 451 12.12 -0.72 -16.89
CA SER A 451 13.43 -0.93 -17.49
C SER A 451 14.29 0.31 -17.29
N VAL A 452 15.60 0.07 -17.15
CA VAL A 452 16.59 1.13 -17.18
C VAL A 452 17.31 1.04 -18.52
N VAL A 453 17.47 2.19 -19.16
CA VAL A 453 18.18 2.34 -20.41
C VAL A 453 19.32 3.32 -20.18
N ILE A 454 20.55 2.95 -20.56
CA ILE A 454 21.72 3.82 -20.51
C ILE A 454 22.19 4.05 -21.94
N ASN A 455 22.28 5.30 -22.36
CA ASN A 455 22.73 5.69 -23.70
C ASN A 455 21.96 4.95 -24.83
N GLY A 456 20.68 4.68 -24.60
CA GLY A 456 19.81 3.94 -25.53
C GLY A 456 19.87 2.41 -25.44
N GLN A 457 20.72 1.83 -24.58
CA GLN A 457 20.85 0.37 -24.40
C GLN A 457 20.23 -0.11 -23.07
N PRO A 458 19.57 -1.28 -23.04
CA PRO A 458 19.05 -1.86 -21.79
C PRO A 458 20.16 -2.13 -20.78
N ALA A 459 19.92 -1.77 -19.53
CA ALA A 459 20.87 -1.95 -18.43
C ALA A 459 20.17 -2.43 -17.14
N GLY A 460 20.91 -3.14 -16.29
CA GLY A 460 20.50 -3.53 -14.94
C GLY A 460 20.89 -2.49 -13.88
N PHE A 461 20.42 -2.68 -12.64
CA PHE A 461 20.71 -1.77 -11.53
C PHE A 461 22.20 -1.74 -11.11
N ASP A 462 22.94 -2.81 -11.37
CA ASP A 462 24.38 -2.94 -11.05
C ASP A 462 25.30 -2.52 -12.22
N HIS A 463 24.71 -2.04 -13.32
CA HIS A 463 25.47 -1.57 -14.47
C HIS A 463 26.36 -0.40 -14.05
N PRO A 464 27.68 -0.47 -14.30
CA PRO A 464 28.60 0.58 -13.92
C PRO A 464 28.34 1.84 -14.74
N LEU A 465 28.32 3.00 -14.09
CA LEU A 465 28.13 4.28 -14.75
C LEU A 465 29.47 4.94 -15.10
N GLN A 466 29.46 5.68 -16.20
CA GLN A 466 30.56 6.53 -16.66
C GLN A 466 30.15 8.00 -16.68
N ASP A 467 31.14 8.89 -16.65
CA ASP A 467 30.91 10.31 -16.83
C ASP A 467 30.26 10.58 -18.20
N GLY A 468 29.21 11.38 -18.22
CA GLY A 468 28.41 11.70 -19.40
C GLY A 468 27.22 10.76 -19.67
N ASP A 469 27.05 9.67 -18.90
CA ASP A 469 25.97 8.71 -19.16
C ASP A 469 24.57 9.34 -19.07
N VAL A 470 23.70 8.96 -20.01
CA VAL A 470 22.29 9.36 -20.03
C VAL A 470 21.42 8.15 -19.68
N ILE A 471 20.81 8.22 -18.51
CA ILE A 471 19.96 7.18 -17.93
C ILE A 471 18.49 7.57 -18.12
N THR A 472 17.73 6.68 -18.73
CA THR A 472 16.26 6.77 -18.81
C THR A 472 15.65 5.64 -18.01
N VAL A 473 14.80 6.00 -17.06
CA VAL A 473 14.10 5.06 -16.19
C VAL A 473 12.64 4.98 -16.63
N ILE A 474 12.27 3.84 -17.18
CA ILE A 474 10.91 3.54 -17.60
C ILE A 474 10.25 2.78 -16.46
N LYS A 475 9.23 3.39 -15.82
CA LYS A 475 8.49 2.75 -14.73
C LYS A 475 7.78 1.48 -15.21
N GLY A 476 7.64 0.52 -14.30
CA GLY A 476 6.87 -0.69 -14.55
C GLY A 476 5.39 -0.37 -14.81
N ARG A 477 4.72 -1.28 -15.53
CA ARG A 477 3.28 -1.16 -15.82
C ARG A 477 2.52 -2.09 -14.90
N ASP A 478 1.59 -1.55 -14.12
CA ASP A 478 0.73 -2.34 -13.26
C ASP A 478 -0.09 -3.35 -14.08
N GLY A 479 -0.35 -4.51 -13.46
CA GLY A 479 -1.24 -5.51 -13.99
C GLY A 479 -2.68 -5.02 -14.00
N ALA A 480 -3.47 -5.51 -14.95
CA ALA A 480 -4.86 -5.16 -15.07
C ALA A 480 -5.72 -6.03 -14.15
N THR A 481 -6.69 -5.38 -13.48
CA THR A 481 -7.82 -6.07 -12.87
C THR A 481 -8.69 -6.69 -13.96
N PRO A 482 -9.06 -7.98 -13.85
CA PRO A 482 -9.85 -8.65 -14.87
C PRO A 482 -11.26 -8.05 -14.90
N ARG A 483 -11.84 -7.97 -16.11
CA ARG A 483 -13.21 -7.48 -16.33
C ARG A 483 -13.97 -8.48 -17.20
N PRO A 484 -14.31 -9.67 -16.67
CA PRO A 484 -15.02 -10.68 -17.43
C PRO A 484 -16.45 -10.20 -17.74
N ARG A 485 -17.02 -10.65 -18.86
CA ARG A 485 -18.42 -10.39 -19.20
C ARG A 485 -19.31 -11.46 -18.61
N VAL A 486 -20.62 -11.18 -18.47
CA VAL A 486 -21.62 -12.18 -18.04
C VAL A 486 -21.53 -13.47 -18.86
N ALA A 487 -21.40 -13.36 -20.19
CA ALA A 487 -21.26 -14.52 -21.08
C ALA A 487 -19.99 -15.36 -20.85
N ASP A 488 -18.91 -14.74 -20.34
CA ASP A 488 -17.64 -15.43 -20.10
C ASP A 488 -17.67 -16.22 -18.79
N VAL A 489 -18.57 -15.86 -17.87
CA VAL A 489 -18.61 -16.45 -16.52
C VAL A 489 -19.68 -17.51 -16.34
N ALA A 490 -20.80 -17.41 -17.05
CA ALA A 490 -21.93 -18.32 -16.96
C ALA A 490 -22.53 -18.62 -18.35
N PRO A 491 -22.82 -19.90 -18.68
CA PRO A 491 -23.59 -20.20 -19.89
C PRO A 491 -25.02 -19.66 -19.73
N LEU A 492 -25.45 -18.83 -20.68
CA LEU A 492 -26.80 -18.31 -20.68
C LEU A 492 -27.80 -19.43 -21.02
N PRO A 493 -28.86 -19.63 -20.23
CA PRO A 493 -29.89 -20.62 -20.55
C PRO A 493 -30.51 -20.31 -21.92
N GLN A 494 -30.82 -21.34 -22.69
CA GLN A 494 -31.53 -21.14 -23.95
C GLN A 494 -32.99 -20.70 -23.68
N PRO A 495 -33.49 -19.67 -24.38
CA PRO A 495 -34.89 -19.30 -24.32
C PRO A 495 -35.81 -20.49 -24.65
N PHE A 496 -36.99 -20.53 -24.05
CA PHE A 496 -38.02 -21.52 -24.40
C PHE A 496 -39.26 -20.82 -24.96
N THR A 497 -40.15 -21.58 -25.58
CA THR A 497 -41.38 -21.03 -26.18
C THR A 497 -42.60 -21.49 -25.39
N VAL A 498 -43.54 -20.59 -25.16
CA VAL A 498 -44.91 -20.86 -24.66
C VAL A 498 -45.92 -20.35 -25.68
N ILE A 499 -47.16 -20.81 -25.61
CA ILE A 499 -48.24 -20.32 -26.49
C ILE A 499 -49.13 -19.42 -25.64
N VAL A 500 -49.21 -18.12 -25.97
CA VAL A 500 -50.05 -17.15 -25.23
C VAL A 500 -51.17 -16.68 -26.13
N ASP A 501 -52.42 -16.98 -25.74
CA ASP A 501 -53.63 -16.67 -26.51
C ASP A 501 -53.57 -17.12 -27.99
N GLY A 502 -52.92 -18.26 -28.25
CA GLY A 502 -52.77 -18.85 -29.58
C GLY A 502 -51.49 -18.48 -30.33
N GLU A 503 -50.71 -17.51 -29.85
CA GLU A 503 -49.47 -17.07 -30.49
C GLU A 503 -48.22 -17.66 -29.78
N PRO A 504 -47.23 -18.20 -30.51
CA PRO A 504 -45.98 -18.64 -29.91
C PRO A 504 -45.13 -17.45 -29.45
N VAL A 505 -44.73 -17.46 -28.18
CA VAL A 505 -43.95 -16.39 -27.55
C VAL A 505 -42.68 -16.96 -26.93
N THR A 506 -41.55 -16.36 -27.25
CA THR A 506 -40.24 -16.75 -26.70
C THR A 506 -39.99 -16.09 -25.34
N VAL A 507 -39.75 -16.92 -24.33
CA VAL A 507 -39.41 -16.54 -22.95
C VAL A 507 -37.89 -16.54 -22.82
N ALA A 508 -37.30 -15.35 -22.67
CA ALA A 508 -35.86 -15.17 -22.55
C ALA A 508 -35.37 -15.37 -21.09
N PRO A 509 -34.11 -15.76 -20.87
CA PRO A 509 -33.56 -15.88 -19.52
C PRO A 509 -33.54 -14.53 -18.77
N LEU A 510 -33.75 -14.61 -17.47
CA LEU A 510 -33.54 -13.51 -16.54
C LEU A 510 -32.06 -13.46 -16.19
N VAL A 511 -31.42 -12.37 -16.62
CA VAL A 511 -30.02 -12.07 -16.34
C VAL A 511 -29.97 -10.81 -15.51
N THR A 512 -29.45 -10.92 -14.28
CA THR A 512 -29.24 -9.76 -13.42
C THR A 512 -27.82 -9.72 -12.87
N VAL A 513 -27.30 -8.51 -12.71
CA VAL A 513 -26.05 -8.22 -12.02
C VAL A 513 -26.36 -7.30 -10.85
N ASN A 514 -26.08 -7.75 -9.63
CA ASN A 514 -26.40 -7.07 -8.37
C ASN A 514 -27.90 -6.69 -8.27
N GLY A 515 -28.78 -7.54 -8.79
CA GLY A 515 -30.23 -7.33 -8.80
C GLY A 515 -30.75 -6.44 -9.94
N ASN A 516 -29.87 -5.81 -10.73
CA ASN A 516 -30.28 -5.00 -11.88
C ASN A 516 -30.28 -5.82 -13.17
N PRO A 517 -31.23 -5.59 -14.11
CA PRO A 517 -31.21 -6.24 -15.43
C PRO A 517 -29.88 -6.02 -16.16
N ALA A 518 -29.33 -7.09 -16.73
CA ALA A 518 -28.05 -7.07 -17.43
C ALA A 518 -28.09 -7.95 -18.69
N ASP A 519 -27.11 -7.79 -19.55
CA ASP A 519 -26.96 -8.55 -20.78
C ASP A 519 -25.67 -9.38 -20.81
N ALA A 520 -25.50 -10.15 -21.88
CA ALA A 520 -24.32 -10.98 -22.12
C ALA A 520 -22.99 -10.21 -22.12
N ALA A 521 -23.01 -8.93 -22.53
CA ALA A 521 -21.83 -8.09 -22.71
C ALA A 521 -21.45 -7.29 -21.45
N THR A 522 -22.34 -7.27 -20.45
CA THR A 522 -22.18 -6.53 -19.21
C THR A 522 -20.90 -6.97 -18.49
N LEU A 523 -20.04 -6.00 -18.16
CA LEU A 523 -18.77 -6.23 -17.46
C LEU A 523 -18.98 -6.40 -15.97
N LEU A 524 -18.29 -7.36 -15.38
CA LEU A 524 -18.38 -7.68 -13.96
C LEU A 524 -17.27 -7.00 -13.16
N ALA A 525 -17.63 -6.49 -11.99
CA ALA A 525 -16.73 -5.94 -11.00
C ALA A 525 -16.52 -6.93 -9.83
N ASP A 526 -15.58 -6.63 -8.94
CA ASP A 526 -15.40 -7.41 -7.71
C ASP A 526 -16.69 -7.46 -6.89
N ARG A 527 -16.96 -8.65 -6.34
CA ARG A 527 -18.16 -9.01 -5.58
C ARG A 527 -19.47 -8.86 -6.35
N SER A 528 -19.42 -8.82 -7.68
CA SER A 528 -20.64 -8.85 -8.49
C SER A 528 -21.40 -10.15 -8.24
N GLU A 529 -22.70 -10.04 -8.09
CA GLU A 529 -23.62 -11.16 -8.02
C GLU A 529 -24.39 -11.27 -9.33
N VAL A 530 -24.16 -12.36 -10.05
CA VAL A 530 -24.78 -12.67 -11.32
C VAL A 530 -25.83 -13.76 -11.09
N THR A 531 -27.07 -13.46 -11.44
CA THR A 531 -28.14 -14.47 -11.52
C THR A 531 -28.53 -14.66 -12.98
N CYS A 532 -28.40 -15.89 -13.47
CA CYS A 532 -28.78 -16.29 -14.82
C CYS A 532 -29.68 -17.54 -14.71
N ARG A 533 -30.98 -17.35 -14.91
CA ARG A 533 -31.96 -18.45 -14.90
C ARG A 533 -33.12 -18.18 -15.87
N LEU A 534 -33.90 -19.21 -16.18
CA LEU A 534 -35.17 -19.03 -16.86
C LEU A 534 -36.24 -18.56 -15.86
N PRO A 535 -37.23 -17.77 -16.31
CA PRO A 535 -38.50 -17.64 -15.60
C PRO A 535 -39.11 -19.03 -15.39
N ASP A 536 -39.52 -19.35 -14.16
CA ASP A 536 -40.08 -20.65 -13.81
C ASP A 536 -41.54 -20.57 -13.36
N THR A 537 -42.08 -19.37 -13.14
CA THR A 537 -43.47 -19.15 -12.73
C THR A 537 -44.27 -18.32 -13.74
N LEU A 538 -45.59 -18.49 -13.72
CA LEU A 538 -46.52 -17.74 -14.56
C LEU A 538 -46.41 -16.23 -14.33
N GLY A 539 -46.23 -15.79 -13.09
CA GLY A 539 -46.07 -14.39 -12.73
C GLY A 539 -44.83 -13.76 -13.38
N GLU A 540 -43.69 -14.47 -13.38
CA GLU A 540 -42.46 -14.01 -14.02
C GLU A 540 -42.58 -13.96 -15.54
N VAL A 541 -43.20 -14.98 -16.15
CA VAL A 541 -43.47 -15.01 -17.59
C VAL A 541 -44.41 -13.85 -17.98
N LEU A 542 -45.52 -13.66 -17.27
CA LEU A 542 -46.45 -12.56 -17.56
C LEU A 542 -45.82 -11.17 -17.35
N ALA A 543 -44.98 -11.02 -16.33
CA ALA A 543 -44.25 -9.78 -16.07
C ALA A 543 -43.27 -9.46 -17.21
N GLN A 544 -42.53 -10.46 -17.70
CA GLN A 544 -41.64 -10.31 -18.85
C GLN A 544 -42.39 -9.93 -20.13
N LEU A 545 -43.62 -10.44 -20.29
CA LEU A 545 -44.49 -10.12 -21.42
C LEU A 545 -45.25 -8.80 -21.27
N GLY A 546 -45.10 -8.08 -20.14
CA GLY A 546 -45.83 -6.85 -19.85
C GLY A 546 -47.35 -7.05 -19.70
N ARG A 547 -47.78 -8.26 -19.34
CA ARG A 547 -49.20 -8.67 -19.26
C ARG A 547 -49.74 -8.75 -17.83
N THR A 548 -49.06 -8.16 -16.85
CA THR A 548 -49.54 -8.03 -15.47
C THR A 548 -50.70 -7.03 -15.37
N ALA A 549 -51.90 -7.42 -15.82
CA ALA A 549 -53.08 -6.57 -15.77
C ALA A 549 -53.65 -6.46 -14.34
N GLY A 550 -54.07 -5.25 -13.97
CA GLY A 550 -54.83 -4.97 -12.75
C GLY A 550 -56.27 -5.53 -12.79
N PRO A 551 -57.03 -5.42 -11.69
CA PRO A 551 -58.40 -5.94 -11.66
C PRO A 551 -59.29 -5.17 -12.64
N VAL A 552 -60.16 -5.91 -13.31
CA VAL A 552 -61.24 -5.38 -14.16
C VAL A 552 -62.32 -4.84 -13.23
N HIS A 553 -62.79 -3.63 -13.51
CA HIS A 553 -63.80 -2.95 -12.73
C HIS A 553 -65.14 -3.01 -13.46
N PHE A 554 -66.18 -3.41 -12.73
CA PHE A 554 -67.54 -3.33 -13.20
C PHE A 554 -68.33 -2.35 -12.32
N THR A 555 -69.02 -1.38 -12.92
CA THR A 555 -69.82 -0.38 -12.19
C THR A 555 -71.31 -0.63 -12.34
N TYR A 556 -72.09 -0.31 -11.31
CA TYR A 556 -73.54 -0.56 -11.23
C TYR A 556 -74.23 0.53 -10.41
N THR A 557 -75.52 0.75 -10.62
CA THR A 557 -76.37 1.56 -9.72
C THR A 557 -77.27 0.62 -8.93
N VAL A 558 -77.11 0.54 -7.61
CA VAL A 558 -77.90 -0.33 -6.73
C VAL A 558 -78.76 0.54 -5.80
N ASN A 559 -80.09 0.45 -5.90
CA ASN A 559 -81.05 1.27 -5.15
C ASN A 559 -80.71 2.78 -5.21
N GLY A 560 -80.35 3.27 -6.39
CA GLY A 560 -79.98 4.68 -6.62
C GLY A 560 -78.54 5.07 -6.26
N HIS A 561 -77.69 4.14 -5.78
CA HIS A 561 -76.30 4.41 -5.40
C HIS A 561 -75.29 3.64 -6.28
N GLU A 562 -74.25 4.33 -6.76
CA GLU A 562 -73.19 3.70 -7.55
C GLU A 562 -72.34 2.74 -6.70
N ARG A 563 -72.07 1.55 -7.24
CA ARG A 563 -71.20 0.53 -6.66
C ARG A 563 -70.23 -0.02 -7.71
N THR A 564 -69.05 -0.43 -7.25
CA THR A 564 -68.02 -1.03 -8.11
C THR A 564 -67.65 -2.43 -7.62
N TYR A 565 -67.60 -3.39 -8.54
CA TYR A 565 -67.12 -4.75 -8.32
C TYR A 565 -65.78 -4.94 -9.03
N ARG A 566 -64.79 -5.50 -8.33
CA ARG A 566 -63.43 -5.73 -8.86
C ARG A 566 -63.21 -7.22 -9.08
N GLN A 567 -62.77 -7.60 -10.28
CA GLN A 567 -62.42 -8.98 -10.62
C GLN A 567 -60.98 -9.04 -11.15
N TRP A 568 -60.15 -9.91 -10.56
CA TRP A 568 -58.80 -10.14 -11.07
C TRP A 568 -58.82 -11.04 -12.31
N PRO A 569 -57.95 -10.80 -13.30
CA PRO A 569 -57.81 -11.69 -14.45
C PRO A 569 -57.50 -13.11 -13.99
N ARG A 570 -58.22 -14.08 -14.55
CA ARG A 570 -57.92 -15.50 -14.35
C ARG A 570 -57.02 -15.95 -15.49
N TYR A 571 -55.97 -16.70 -15.18
CA TYR A 571 -55.10 -17.30 -16.17
C TYR A 571 -55.27 -18.82 -16.15
N LEU A 572 -55.30 -19.42 -17.33
CA LEU A 572 -55.33 -20.85 -17.50
C LEU A 572 -54.02 -21.31 -18.13
N ILE A 573 -53.36 -22.29 -17.52
CA ILE A 573 -52.26 -23.03 -18.13
C ILE A 573 -52.80 -24.40 -18.54
N ASN A 574 -52.74 -24.71 -19.83
CA ASN A 574 -53.26 -25.97 -20.41
C ASN A 574 -54.72 -26.25 -19.97
N GLY A 575 -55.54 -25.19 -19.90
CA GLY A 575 -56.96 -25.26 -19.51
C GLY A 575 -57.22 -25.33 -18.00
N ARG A 576 -56.20 -25.29 -17.13
CA ARG A 576 -56.35 -25.29 -15.67
C ARG A 576 -56.03 -23.92 -15.07
N GLU A 577 -56.82 -23.49 -14.10
CA GLU A 577 -56.60 -22.24 -13.39
C GLU A 577 -55.25 -22.21 -12.68
N ALA A 578 -54.47 -21.19 -13.00
CA ALA A 578 -53.09 -21.01 -12.58
C ALA A 578 -52.92 -19.65 -11.90
N GLY A 579 -52.37 -19.66 -10.68
CA GLY A 579 -51.96 -18.47 -9.97
C GLY A 579 -50.56 -17.99 -10.41
N PRO A 580 -50.09 -16.83 -9.90
CA PRO A 580 -48.78 -16.28 -10.25
C PRO A 580 -47.60 -17.22 -9.99
N ASP A 581 -47.65 -18.04 -8.93
CA ASP A 581 -46.57 -18.96 -8.58
C ASP A 581 -46.64 -20.30 -9.34
N TRP A 582 -47.56 -20.45 -10.29
CA TRP A 582 -47.73 -21.71 -11.02
C TRP A 582 -46.53 -21.98 -11.93
N PRO A 583 -45.93 -23.19 -11.91
CA PRO A 583 -44.74 -23.48 -12.69
C PRO A 583 -45.03 -23.56 -14.19
N VAL A 584 -44.21 -22.87 -15.01
CA VAL A 584 -44.35 -22.84 -16.48
C VAL A 584 -43.30 -23.73 -17.13
N LYS A 585 -43.71 -24.49 -18.15
CA LYS A 585 -42.86 -25.38 -18.93
C LYS A 585 -42.82 -24.99 -20.41
N PRO A 586 -41.77 -25.39 -21.14
CA PRO A 586 -41.73 -25.26 -22.59
C PRO A 586 -42.95 -25.90 -23.26
N GLY A 587 -43.63 -25.14 -24.11
CA GLY A 587 -44.83 -25.55 -24.84
C GLY A 587 -46.16 -25.35 -24.11
N ASP A 588 -46.15 -24.85 -22.87
CA ASP A 588 -47.39 -24.58 -22.14
C ASP A 588 -48.27 -23.54 -22.86
N VAL A 589 -49.58 -23.78 -22.83
CA VAL A 589 -50.59 -22.88 -23.41
C VAL A 589 -51.18 -22.02 -22.29
N ILE A 590 -50.85 -20.74 -22.31
CA ILE A 590 -51.33 -19.72 -21.38
C ILE A 590 -52.49 -18.98 -22.06
N THR A 591 -53.66 -19.00 -21.44
CA THR A 591 -54.83 -18.26 -21.92
C THR A 591 -55.40 -17.40 -20.82
N ALA A 592 -55.86 -16.20 -21.17
CA ALA A 592 -56.59 -15.31 -20.27
C ALA A 592 -58.04 -15.19 -20.73
N PRO A 593 -58.97 -15.98 -20.15
CA PRO A 593 -60.39 -15.83 -20.48
C PRO A 593 -60.87 -14.40 -20.22
N PRO A 594 -61.78 -13.87 -21.06
CA PRO A 594 -62.35 -12.55 -20.82
C PRO A 594 -63.10 -12.51 -19.48
N PRO A 595 -63.05 -11.39 -18.75
CA PRO A 595 -63.74 -11.23 -17.48
C PRO A 595 -65.26 -11.31 -17.71
N VAL A 596 -65.95 -12.14 -16.94
CA VAL A 596 -67.41 -12.32 -17.02
C VAL A 596 -68.07 -11.46 -15.93
N PRO A 597 -69.13 -10.71 -16.25
CA PRO A 597 -69.82 -9.91 -15.25
C PRO A 597 -70.36 -10.77 -14.08
N PRO A 598 -70.26 -10.30 -12.82
CA PRO A 598 -70.79 -11.01 -11.66
C PRO A 598 -72.31 -11.16 -11.70
N THR A 599 -72.82 -12.16 -11.00
CA THR A 599 -74.27 -12.36 -10.82
C THR A 599 -74.86 -11.34 -9.83
N LEU A 600 -76.16 -11.10 -9.92
CA LEU A 600 -76.89 -10.25 -8.97
C LEU A 600 -76.72 -10.74 -7.53
N ALA A 601 -76.69 -12.05 -7.30
CA ALA A 601 -76.42 -12.63 -5.98
C ALA A 601 -75.01 -12.30 -5.46
N GLN A 602 -74.00 -12.33 -6.32
CA GLN A 602 -72.62 -11.96 -5.98
C GLN A 602 -72.47 -10.46 -5.73
N LEU A 603 -73.17 -9.63 -6.50
CA LEU A 603 -73.16 -8.16 -6.37
C LEU A 603 -73.88 -7.66 -5.11
N LEU A 604 -75.00 -8.29 -4.78
CA LEU A 604 -75.88 -7.86 -3.68
C LEU A 604 -75.60 -8.60 -2.37
N GLY A 605 -74.69 -9.59 -2.36
CA GLY A 605 -74.39 -10.40 -1.18
C GLY A 605 -75.54 -11.33 -0.78
N LEU A 606 -76.38 -11.73 -1.74
CA LEU A 606 -77.53 -12.60 -1.52
C LEU A 606 -77.15 -14.09 -1.54
N ALA A 607 -75.90 -14.41 -1.87
CA ALA A 607 -75.37 -15.76 -1.85
C ALA A 607 -75.40 -16.32 -0.41
N GLY A 608 -76.35 -17.21 -0.13
CA GLY A 608 -76.50 -17.86 1.18
C GLY A 608 -77.79 -17.51 1.94
N LEU A 609 -78.70 -16.72 1.37
CA LEU A 609 -80.06 -16.58 1.92
C LEU A 609 -80.79 -17.93 1.80
N THR A 610 -81.09 -18.57 2.92
CA THR A 610 -81.91 -19.79 2.98
C THR A 610 -83.38 -19.43 2.84
N ASP A 611 -84.11 -20.14 1.99
CA ASP A 611 -85.56 -20.01 1.88
C ASP A 611 -86.21 -20.59 3.15
N GLU A 612 -86.50 -19.73 4.13
CA GLU A 612 -87.24 -20.13 5.33
C GLU A 612 -88.75 -20.00 5.07
N PHE A 613 -89.49 -21.07 5.40
CA PHE A 613 -90.93 -21.14 5.23
C PHE A 613 -91.63 -21.49 6.54
N ILE A 614 -92.86 -21.03 6.71
CA ILE A 614 -93.81 -21.64 7.65
C ILE A 614 -94.76 -22.58 6.90
N THR A 615 -95.17 -23.66 7.58
CA THR A 615 -96.18 -24.58 7.07
C THR A 615 -97.52 -24.23 7.69
N VAL A 616 -98.51 -23.98 6.83
CA VAL A 616 -99.93 -23.80 7.15
C VAL A 616 -100.74 -24.79 6.33
N THR A 617 -101.97 -25.08 6.71
CA THR A 617 -102.84 -25.98 5.93
C THR A 617 -103.84 -25.13 5.14
N PHE A 618 -103.98 -25.33 3.84
CA PHE A 618 -104.95 -24.62 2.99
C PHE A 618 -105.95 -25.60 2.41
N ASN A 619 -107.24 -25.49 2.77
CA ASN A 619 -108.31 -26.43 2.36
C ASN A 619 -107.91 -27.92 2.57
N GLY A 620 -107.25 -28.23 3.68
CA GLY A 620 -106.80 -29.57 4.03
C GLY A 620 -105.42 -29.99 3.50
N GLU A 621 -104.80 -29.23 2.59
CA GLU A 621 -103.47 -29.54 2.03
C GLU A 621 -102.37 -28.66 2.65
N PRO A 622 -101.19 -29.21 2.99
CA PRO A 622 -100.08 -28.43 3.53
C PRO A 622 -99.52 -27.45 2.48
N CYS A 623 -99.37 -26.18 2.86
CA CYS A 623 -98.86 -25.09 2.04
C CYS A 623 -97.64 -24.45 2.74
N GLN A 624 -96.53 -24.29 2.00
CA GLN A 624 -95.33 -23.62 2.49
C GLN A 624 -95.33 -22.15 2.08
N VAL A 625 -95.22 -21.26 3.06
CA VAL A 625 -95.31 -19.81 2.86
C VAL A 625 -93.98 -19.16 3.27
N PRO A 626 -93.31 -18.43 2.37
CA PRO A 626 -91.97 -17.89 2.63
C PRO A 626 -92.01 -16.78 3.70
N LEU A 627 -91.03 -16.76 4.59
CA LEU A 627 -90.87 -15.74 5.63
C LEU A 627 -90.27 -14.42 5.11
N ARG A 628 -89.66 -14.45 3.92
CA ARG A 628 -88.99 -13.31 3.31
C ARG A 628 -89.54 -13.08 1.91
N ARG A 629 -89.75 -11.80 1.56
CA ARG A 629 -90.08 -11.39 0.19
C ARG A 629 -88.91 -10.62 -0.39
N LEU A 630 -88.22 -11.23 -1.35
CA LEU A 630 -87.25 -10.54 -2.18
C LEU A 630 -87.96 -10.03 -3.44
N THR A 631 -87.94 -8.73 -3.65
CA THR A 631 -88.24 -8.14 -4.96
C THR A 631 -86.92 -7.68 -5.55
N LEU A 632 -86.59 -8.16 -6.74
CA LEU A 632 -85.34 -7.86 -7.44
C LEU A 632 -85.68 -7.49 -8.87
N THR A 633 -85.22 -6.31 -9.29
CA THR A 633 -85.31 -5.87 -10.68
C THR A 633 -83.94 -5.47 -11.21
N LEU A 634 -83.73 -5.79 -12.49
CA LEU A 634 -82.57 -5.40 -13.27
C LEU A 634 -83.07 -4.56 -14.43
N ASN A 635 -82.68 -3.28 -14.48
CA ASN A 635 -83.12 -2.31 -15.48
C ASN A 635 -84.66 -2.23 -15.59
N GLY A 636 -85.35 -2.23 -14.44
CA GLY A 636 -86.81 -2.10 -14.35
C GLY A 636 -87.61 -3.38 -14.68
N ARG A 637 -86.98 -4.50 -15.03
CA ARG A 637 -87.65 -5.80 -15.17
C ARG A 637 -87.37 -6.73 -13.99
N PRO A 638 -88.31 -7.61 -13.59
CA PRO A 638 -88.03 -8.66 -12.61
C PRO A 638 -86.81 -9.50 -13.02
N ALA A 639 -85.93 -9.80 -12.07
CA ALA A 639 -84.68 -10.51 -12.30
C ALA A 639 -84.42 -11.58 -11.25
N ASP A 640 -83.68 -12.62 -11.64
CA ASP A 640 -83.29 -13.72 -10.76
C ASP A 640 -81.90 -13.46 -10.15
N PRO A 641 -81.65 -13.81 -8.86
CA PRO A 641 -80.34 -13.65 -8.25
C PRO A 641 -79.18 -14.33 -9.01
N GLY A 642 -79.44 -15.40 -9.77
CA GLY A 642 -78.45 -16.08 -10.61
C GLY A 642 -78.09 -15.36 -11.91
N GLU A 643 -78.84 -14.32 -12.29
CA GLU A 643 -78.64 -13.58 -13.53
C GLU A 643 -77.38 -12.69 -13.46
N THR A 644 -76.63 -12.58 -14.56
CA THR A 644 -75.44 -11.70 -14.65
C THR A 644 -75.86 -10.27 -14.98
N ALA A 645 -75.23 -9.30 -14.33
CA ALA A 645 -75.49 -7.88 -14.59
C ALA A 645 -74.34 -7.27 -15.40
N PRO A 646 -74.59 -6.75 -16.62
CA PRO A 646 -73.62 -5.95 -17.34
C PRO A 646 -73.23 -4.67 -16.57
N THR A 647 -72.03 -4.14 -16.83
CA THR A 647 -71.64 -2.81 -16.34
C THR A 647 -72.63 -1.73 -16.78
N GLY A 648 -72.92 -0.80 -15.88
CA GLY A 648 -73.89 0.28 -16.05
C GLY A 648 -75.34 -0.12 -15.75
N SER A 649 -75.59 -1.37 -15.34
CA SER A 649 -76.94 -1.81 -15.01
C SER A 649 -77.48 -1.14 -13.74
N GLU A 650 -78.78 -0.84 -13.76
CA GLU A 650 -79.55 -0.37 -12.62
C GLU A 650 -80.23 -1.55 -11.95
N ILE A 651 -79.99 -1.72 -10.66
CA ILE A 651 -80.45 -2.85 -9.87
C ILE A 651 -81.25 -2.30 -8.71
N GLU A 652 -82.54 -2.60 -8.68
CA GLU A 652 -83.37 -2.29 -7.51
C GLU A 652 -83.73 -3.58 -6.80
N PHE A 653 -83.51 -3.61 -5.49
CA PHE A 653 -83.94 -4.72 -4.68
C PHE A 653 -84.48 -4.28 -3.33
N SER A 654 -85.49 -5.00 -2.86
CA SER A 654 -86.04 -4.87 -1.53
C SER A 654 -86.22 -6.24 -0.91
N LEU A 655 -85.74 -6.41 0.32
CA LEU A 655 -86.00 -7.58 1.14
C LEU A 655 -86.93 -7.16 2.29
N SER A 656 -88.14 -7.73 2.36
CA SER A 656 -89.06 -7.48 3.48
C SER A 656 -89.23 -8.71 4.37
N GLU A 657 -89.13 -8.54 5.68
CA GLU A 657 -89.28 -9.58 6.72
C GLU A 657 -90.52 -9.32 7.59
N GLN A 658 -91.70 -9.23 6.98
CA GLN A 658 -92.97 -9.12 7.74
C GLN A 658 -93.58 -10.51 7.96
N PRO A 659 -94.30 -10.75 9.07
CA PRO A 659 -94.98 -12.02 9.31
C PRO A 659 -95.96 -12.32 8.16
N PRO A 660 -96.01 -13.56 7.64
CA PRO A 660 -96.89 -13.89 6.52
C PRO A 660 -98.36 -13.67 6.88
N THR A 661 -99.17 -13.35 5.87
CA THR A 661 -100.61 -13.06 6.01
C THR A 661 -101.46 -14.08 5.27
N VAL A 662 -102.78 -14.07 5.47
CA VAL A 662 -103.73 -14.91 4.71
C VAL A 662 -103.53 -14.71 3.19
N SER A 663 -103.25 -13.50 2.73
CA SER A 663 -102.94 -13.21 1.31
C SER A 663 -101.68 -13.93 0.82
N ASP A 664 -100.67 -14.06 1.68
CA ASP A 664 -99.44 -14.79 1.33
C ASP A 664 -99.70 -16.29 1.22
N VAL A 665 -100.59 -16.83 2.06
CA VAL A 665 -101.03 -18.23 1.96
C VAL A 665 -101.80 -18.48 0.67
N LEU A 666 -102.73 -17.58 0.31
CA LEU A 666 -103.47 -17.69 -0.95
C LEU A 666 -102.55 -17.62 -2.17
N LEU A 667 -101.55 -16.74 -2.15
CA LEU A 667 -100.56 -16.63 -3.22
C LEU A 667 -99.68 -17.88 -3.30
N ALA A 668 -99.19 -18.39 -2.17
CA ALA A 668 -98.36 -19.60 -2.09
C ALA A 668 -99.14 -20.87 -2.49
N ALA A 669 -100.43 -20.94 -2.16
CA ALA A 669 -101.33 -22.02 -2.58
C ALA A 669 -101.78 -21.88 -4.05
N ALA A 670 -101.29 -20.87 -4.78
CA ALA A 670 -101.72 -20.52 -6.14
C ALA A 670 -103.25 -20.42 -6.28
N PHE A 671 -103.93 -19.97 -5.21
CA PHE A 671 -105.37 -19.88 -5.18
C PHE A 671 -105.85 -18.83 -6.19
N ASN A 672 -106.59 -19.28 -7.20
CA ASN A 672 -107.18 -18.42 -8.20
C ASN A 672 -108.69 -18.31 -7.99
N PRO A 673 -109.21 -17.22 -7.42
CA PRO A 673 -110.64 -17.05 -7.18
C PRO A 673 -111.46 -17.05 -8.49
N ARG A 674 -110.85 -16.71 -9.64
CA ARG A 674 -111.52 -16.75 -10.96
C ARG A 674 -111.79 -18.17 -11.46
N ALA A 675 -111.17 -19.18 -10.86
CA ALA A 675 -111.38 -20.58 -11.25
C ALA A 675 -112.69 -21.17 -10.70
N LEU A 676 -113.30 -20.51 -9.70
CA LEU A 676 -114.55 -20.96 -9.08
C LEU A 676 -115.78 -20.57 -9.93
N ARG A 677 -116.68 -21.52 -10.20
CA ARG A 677 -117.91 -21.30 -11.01
C ARG A 677 -119.15 -21.22 -10.11
N ASN A 678 -120.09 -20.33 -10.45
CA ASN A 678 -121.40 -20.14 -9.77
C ASN A 678 -121.32 -19.77 -8.27
N VAL A 679 -120.29 -19.02 -7.87
CA VAL A 679 -120.07 -18.58 -6.49
C VAL A 679 -120.58 -17.15 -6.29
N ILE A 680 -121.41 -16.93 -5.27
CA ILE A 680 -121.95 -15.60 -4.90
C ILE A 680 -121.01 -14.89 -3.91
N ARG A 681 -120.41 -15.64 -2.98
CA ARG A 681 -119.50 -15.11 -1.96
C ARG A 681 -118.46 -16.17 -1.58
N ILE A 682 -117.25 -15.70 -1.26
CA ILE A 682 -116.19 -16.52 -0.70
C ILE A 682 -115.95 -16.05 0.72
N ASP A 683 -116.09 -16.97 1.68
CA ASP A 683 -115.71 -16.71 3.06
C ASP A 683 -114.35 -17.37 3.33
N LEU A 684 -113.40 -16.56 3.81
CA LEU A 684 -112.07 -17.02 4.23
C LEU A 684 -112.12 -17.28 5.74
N LEU A 685 -111.84 -18.51 6.14
CA LEU A 685 -111.78 -18.90 7.54
C LEU A 685 -110.33 -19.21 7.91
N LEU A 686 -109.77 -18.50 8.89
CA LEU A 686 -108.52 -18.88 9.56
C LEU A 686 -108.88 -19.61 10.84
N ASN A 687 -108.47 -20.87 10.97
CA ASN A 687 -108.78 -21.72 12.13
C ASN A 687 -110.28 -21.78 12.46
N GLY A 688 -111.14 -21.74 11.43
CA GLY A 688 -112.60 -21.75 11.58
C GLY A 688 -113.28 -20.40 11.87
N GLN A 689 -112.53 -19.30 11.95
CA GLN A 689 -113.08 -17.94 12.14
C GLN A 689 -112.87 -17.06 10.90
N ALA A 690 -113.84 -16.19 10.59
CA ALA A 690 -113.74 -15.27 9.45
C ALA A 690 -112.49 -14.38 9.54
N ALA A 691 -111.69 -14.34 8.46
CA ALA A 691 -110.41 -13.64 8.41
C ALA A 691 -110.31 -12.71 7.18
N GLU A 692 -109.52 -11.64 7.32
CA GLU A 692 -109.19 -10.72 6.23
C GLU A 692 -107.88 -11.13 5.54
N TYR A 693 -107.65 -10.64 4.31
CA TYR A 693 -106.44 -10.94 3.54
C TYR A 693 -105.14 -10.55 4.25
N THR A 694 -105.17 -9.50 5.07
CA THR A 694 -104.01 -8.98 5.81
C THR A 694 -103.83 -9.62 7.19
N THR A 695 -104.71 -10.55 7.59
CA THR A 695 -104.58 -11.21 8.90
C THR A 695 -103.28 -12.04 8.95
N PRO A 696 -102.42 -11.86 9.97
CA PRO A 696 -101.18 -12.63 10.08
C PRO A 696 -101.46 -14.11 10.32
N VAL A 697 -100.65 -14.97 9.72
CA VAL A 697 -100.68 -16.42 9.88
C VAL A 697 -99.42 -16.92 10.57
N LYS A 698 -99.56 -17.98 11.34
CA LYS A 698 -98.49 -18.64 12.09
C LYS A 698 -98.39 -20.09 11.68
N LYS A 699 -97.23 -20.69 11.95
CA LYS A 699 -96.98 -22.11 11.72
C LYS A 699 -98.06 -22.96 12.38
N GLY A 700 -98.69 -23.84 11.60
CA GLY A 700 -99.75 -24.76 12.05
C GLY A 700 -101.18 -24.22 11.93
N ASP A 701 -101.37 -22.96 11.55
CA ASP A 701 -102.69 -22.45 11.22
C ASP A 701 -103.26 -23.16 9.98
N TRP A 702 -104.58 -23.26 9.88
CA TRP A 702 -105.27 -23.70 8.66
C TRP A 702 -106.23 -22.64 8.14
N ILE A 703 -106.27 -22.48 6.82
CA ILE A 703 -107.14 -21.58 6.10
C ILE A 703 -108.07 -22.38 5.21
N ASP A 704 -109.37 -22.20 5.42
CA ASP A 704 -110.40 -22.77 4.57
C ASP A 704 -111.06 -21.67 3.74
N VAL A 705 -111.23 -21.95 2.45
CA VAL A 705 -111.93 -21.09 1.51
C VAL A 705 -113.29 -21.72 1.21
N ILE A 706 -114.34 -21.16 1.79
CA ILE A 706 -115.70 -21.65 1.60
C ILE A 706 -116.36 -20.83 0.49
N ALA A 707 -116.61 -21.49 -0.64
CA ALA A 707 -117.37 -20.93 -1.75
C ALA A 707 -118.87 -21.16 -1.53
N ILE A 708 -119.64 -20.09 -1.37
CA ILE A 708 -121.10 -20.15 -1.26
C ILE A 708 -121.72 -20.10 -2.66
N THR A 709 -122.47 -21.16 -3.02
CA THR A 709 -123.09 -21.34 -4.35
C THR A 709 -124.62 -21.24 -4.27
N ASP A 710 -125.26 -20.83 -5.37
CA ASP A 710 -126.73 -20.69 -5.47
C ASP A 710 -127.39 -22.07 -5.68
N THR A 711 -128.24 -22.53 -4.74
CA THR A 711 -128.96 -23.80 -4.85
C THR A 711 -130.33 -23.59 -5.52
N LYS A 712 -130.35 -23.74 -6.83
CA LYS A 712 -131.53 -24.15 -7.61
C LYS A 712 -131.20 -25.26 -8.58
#